data_AF-A0A8T5LRU8-F1
#
_entry.id   AF-A0A8T5LRU8-F1
#
_cell.length_a   1.000
_cell.length_b   1.000
_cell.length_c   1.000
_cell.angle_alpha   90.00
_cell.angle_beta   90.00
_cell.angle_gamma   90.00
#
_symmetry.space_group_name_H-M   'P 1'
#
loop_
_entity.id
_entity.type
_entity.pdbx_description
1 polymer ?
#
loop_
_entity_poly.entity_id
_entity_poly.type
_entity_poly.pdbx_seq_one_letter_code
_entity_poly.pdbx_strand_id
1 'polypeptide(L)'
;MRRNITYISTFLIFIILMLPICEASSFHGETIDVSNEPIPQKIDFPVSNNVDLALTINLQQTNIMDADVETLDVLDAGSVSLESLPSLEVSGPFIENELVADDLQYNLAYTQESYIGFEAFDSVGVIENELQVIENNIGIESEPVLEKDLTVDNGYYSTFLITGILNQNIYASIPYIPATVSGEIEVIDETSIEGVTTDTLTVTTDKTSYDSSDTIKIKRAQTHNSGAETVTEYVYVIKSDNTEGYLGSWSWSIPGYSSFYYPSINLDASLLISALGTGSFRAYSKIFDSTGHSISDLSSSFTVAEGSSDVVLSGTVVDEDGNEINNAKVMFTDCSNNIQEYDYTNSNGEYEITINPGSYKLKVSYNGRTTSFSVNGDSCHDWSAGSYDLDLPITIYTSLSGTVQDQNGNKINGAVAKWTTCSDSAVTSDTTDSNGAFTIKALSGSYKLKIEYNGFTYLVSVGGDECHAYDPGSLSLSSAIVLQITSRLTGYIHDEDGNGISGATVKWTTCSDSDVTSTTTDSAGTFTLSATPGNYKLKVVIGGTTYIVTLANEECHYWQAGDLTLSAPITFATKSNLFGTVQDESGNVLSGVTVKFTTCSDANVASSTTDSNGAFTLSAVAGTYKLKVVYGGSTYLIKINDVECSSWSVGDFQLSSAIVIPTLTSLSGTVQDESGNGLSGVIVKFTTCSDGNVASTTTDGNGGFTLSAVAGTYKLKVVYGGSTYLIKINDVECSSWSVGNFQ
;
A
#
# COMPACT_ATOMS: atom_id res chain seq x y z
N MET A 1 55.17 -20.78 -35.56
CA MET A 1 56.09 -21.41 -36.56
C MET A 1 55.58 -22.82 -36.88
N ARG A 2 56.27 -23.61 -37.72
CA ARG A 2 55.82 -24.94 -38.20
C ARG A 2 55.95 -26.06 -37.15
N ARG A 3 55.29 -27.20 -37.46
CA ARG A 3 55.45 -28.59 -36.95
C ARG A 3 54.59 -29.00 -35.74
N ASN A 4 54.08 -30.25 -35.62
CA ASN A 4 53.74 -31.34 -36.59
C ASN A 4 53.20 -32.57 -35.79
N ILE A 5 52.22 -33.33 -36.33
CA ILE A 5 52.16 -34.85 -36.33
C ILE A 5 52.02 -35.60 -34.96
N THR A 6 51.28 -36.70 -34.73
CA THR A 6 50.26 -37.50 -35.47
C THR A 6 49.71 -38.69 -34.63
N TYR A 7 48.37 -38.90 -34.63
CA TYR A 7 47.61 -40.19 -34.58
C TYR A 7 47.44 -41.09 -33.32
N ILE A 8 46.25 -41.75 -33.30
CA ILE A 8 45.87 -43.12 -32.83
C ILE A 8 46.01 -43.45 -31.32
N SER A 9 44.87 -43.71 -30.65
CA SER A 9 44.30 -45.08 -30.60
C SER A 9 42.85 -45.14 -30.15
N THR A 10 42.08 -46.05 -30.76
CA THR A 10 40.75 -46.50 -30.31
C THR A 10 40.87 -47.46 -29.13
N PHE A 11 39.83 -47.55 -28.29
CA PHE A 11 39.28 -48.86 -27.91
C PHE A 11 37.78 -48.75 -27.62
N LEU A 12 37.03 -49.80 -27.94
CA LEU A 12 35.58 -49.91 -27.76
C LEU A 12 35.28 -51.25 -27.09
N ILE A 13 34.52 -51.24 -26.00
CA ILE A 13 33.90 -52.44 -25.42
C ILE A 13 32.42 -52.14 -25.20
N PHE A 14 31.61 -53.18 -25.39
CA PHE A 14 30.14 -53.16 -25.50
C PHE A 14 29.57 -54.27 -24.59
N ILE A 15 28.25 -54.45 -24.57
CA ILE A 15 27.49 -55.59 -23.98
C ILE A 15 27.25 -55.51 -22.45
N ILE A 16 26.07 -55.84 -21.89
CA ILE A 16 24.65 -55.71 -22.33
C ILE A 16 23.69 -56.05 -21.15
N LEU A 17 22.44 -55.54 -21.21
CA LEU A 17 21.20 -55.90 -20.45
C LEU A 17 21.26 -56.67 -19.11
N MET A 18 20.46 -56.19 -18.15
CA MET A 18 19.34 -56.96 -17.58
C MET A 18 18.25 -56.00 -17.02
N LEU A 19 16.98 -56.24 -17.37
CA LEU A 19 15.78 -55.60 -16.81
C LEU A 19 14.72 -56.68 -16.55
N PRO A 20 13.93 -56.54 -15.47
CA PRO A 20 12.47 -56.41 -15.60
C PRO A 20 11.99 -55.04 -15.06
N ILE A 21 11.00 -54.31 -15.61
CA ILE A 21 9.57 -54.66 -15.85
C ILE A 21 8.86 -54.91 -14.51
N CYS A 22 7.88 -54.12 -14.05
CA CYS A 22 7.26 -52.85 -14.53
C CYS A 22 6.64 -52.13 -13.28
N GLU A 23 5.79 -51.09 -13.23
CA GLU A 23 4.85 -50.34 -14.12
C GLU A 23 4.81 -48.84 -13.67
N ALA A 24 4.05 -47.88 -14.24
CA ALA A 24 3.77 -47.48 -15.63
C ALA A 24 2.82 -46.24 -15.66
N SER A 25 3.35 -45.00 -15.75
CA SER A 25 2.64 -43.76 -16.22
C SER A 25 3.64 -42.57 -16.15
N SER A 26 4.20 -42.04 -17.26
CA SER A 26 3.60 -41.15 -18.28
C SER A 26 3.16 -39.79 -17.71
N PHE A 27 3.70 -38.61 -18.05
CA PHE A 27 4.54 -38.09 -19.16
C PHE A 27 5.66 -37.17 -18.56
N HIS A 28 6.90 -36.95 -19.04
CA HIS A 28 7.51 -36.71 -20.38
C HIS A 28 7.05 -35.42 -21.10
N GLY A 29 7.93 -34.44 -21.41
CA GLY A 29 9.36 -34.33 -21.06
C GLY A 29 10.12 -33.19 -21.76
N GLU A 30 11.33 -32.98 -21.26
CA GLU A 30 12.57 -32.49 -21.92
C GLU A 30 12.66 -31.09 -22.58
N THR A 31 13.62 -30.32 -22.06
CA THR A 31 14.36 -29.24 -22.73
C THR A 31 15.28 -29.76 -23.83
N ILE A 32 15.50 -28.97 -24.89
CA ILE A 32 16.57 -29.19 -25.89
C ILE A 32 17.37 -27.87 -26.06
N ASP A 33 18.69 -28.00 -26.10
CA ASP A 33 19.66 -26.93 -26.39
C ASP A 33 20.14 -27.00 -27.86
N VAL A 34 20.28 -25.86 -28.56
CA VAL A 34 20.75 -25.79 -29.95
C VAL A 34 21.52 -24.49 -30.24
N SER A 35 22.60 -24.61 -30.99
CA SER A 35 23.65 -23.59 -31.21
C SER A 35 23.45 -22.60 -32.36
N ASN A 36 24.03 -21.41 -32.21
CA ASN A 36 24.68 -20.52 -33.20
C ASN A 36 24.13 -20.37 -34.64
N GLU A 37 23.76 -19.12 -34.96
CA GLU A 37 23.82 -18.44 -36.29
C GLU A 37 22.93 -18.95 -37.46
N PRO A 38 22.65 -18.09 -38.47
CA PRO A 38 22.41 -16.64 -38.45
C PRO A 38 21.08 -16.23 -39.15
N ILE A 39 20.64 -14.96 -38.99
CA ILE A 39 19.34 -14.48 -39.50
C ILE A 39 19.43 -13.85 -40.91
N PRO A 40 18.59 -14.29 -41.89
CA PRO A 40 18.36 -13.57 -43.14
C PRO A 40 16.96 -12.91 -43.25
N GLN A 41 16.98 -11.62 -43.59
CA GLN A 41 15.95 -10.79 -44.26
C GLN A 41 14.45 -11.21 -44.28
N LYS A 42 13.65 -10.44 -43.52
CA LYS A 42 12.42 -9.72 -43.91
C LYS A 42 11.38 -10.38 -44.85
N ILE A 43 10.14 -10.52 -44.33
CA ILE A 43 8.84 -10.40 -45.04
C ILE A 43 7.86 -9.62 -44.13
N ASP A 44 6.88 -8.91 -44.72
CA ASP A 44 5.95 -7.98 -44.03
C ASP A 44 4.56 -8.62 -43.68
N PHE A 45 3.60 -7.77 -43.24
CA PHE A 45 2.16 -8.00 -42.93
C PHE A 45 1.78 -8.42 -41.48
N PRO A 46 0.57 -8.03 -40.99
CA PRO A 46 -0.16 -6.77 -41.15
C PRO A 46 -0.61 -6.15 -39.80
N VAL A 47 -1.30 -5.01 -39.83
CA VAL A 47 -1.79 -4.31 -38.61
C VAL A 47 -3.19 -4.79 -38.19
N SER A 48 -3.37 -5.15 -36.91
CA SER A 48 -4.69 -5.12 -36.24
C SER A 48 -4.59 -5.05 -34.70
N ASN A 49 -5.10 -3.95 -34.15
CA ASN A 49 -5.70 -3.76 -32.81
C ASN A 49 -4.94 -4.18 -31.53
N ASN A 50 -4.35 -3.17 -30.90
CA ASN A 50 -4.12 -2.92 -29.47
C ASN A 50 -4.49 -4.02 -28.46
N VAL A 51 -3.48 -4.49 -27.72
CA VAL A 51 -3.54 -4.68 -26.26
C VAL A 51 -2.23 -4.13 -25.70
N ASP A 52 -2.28 -3.02 -24.96
CA ASP A 52 -1.09 -2.44 -24.33
C ASP A 52 -0.69 -3.24 -23.08
N LEU A 53 0.33 -4.10 -23.20
CA LEU A 53 1.11 -4.52 -22.04
C LEU A 53 2.16 -3.45 -21.73
N ALA A 54 2.03 -2.80 -20.59
CA ALA A 54 3.01 -1.85 -20.07
C ALA A 54 4.33 -2.57 -19.67
N LEU A 55 5.22 -2.76 -20.64
CA LEU A 55 6.54 -3.33 -20.41
C LEU A 55 7.42 -2.34 -19.62
N THR A 56 7.58 -2.57 -18.32
CA THR A 56 8.42 -1.72 -17.46
C THR A 56 9.90 -1.92 -17.78
N ILE A 57 10.50 -0.98 -18.52
CA ILE A 57 11.93 -0.97 -18.81
C ILE A 57 12.68 -0.48 -17.56
N ASN A 58 13.21 -1.43 -16.79
CA ASN A 58 14.02 -1.14 -15.60
C ASN A 58 15.48 -0.82 -16.03
N LEU A 59 15.80 0.47 -16.11
CA LEU A 59 17.14 0.96 -16.46
C LEU A 59 18.13 0.79 -15.29
N GLN A 60 18.64 -0.44 -15.14
CA GLN A 60 19.78 -0.72 -14.25
C GLN A 60 21.03 0.03 -14.75
N GLN A 61 21.47 1.02 -13.99
CA GLN A 61 22.61 1.88 -14.33
C GLN A 61 23.94 1.18 -13.99
N THR A 62 24.55 0.53 -14.99
CA THR A 62 25.83 -0.16 -14.84
C THR A 62 27.01 0.81 -14.76
N ASN A 63 27.46 1.09 -13.53
CA ASN A 63 28.76 1.72 -13.30
C ASN A 63 29.89 0.77 -13.77
N ILE A 64 30.80 1.29 -14.60
CA ILE A 64 32.05 0.64 -14.99
C ILE A 64 33.18 1.60 -14.62
N MET A 65 34.17 1.12 -13.86
CA MET A 65 35.38 1.87 -13.53
C MET A 65 36.55 1.50 -14.46
N ASP A 66 37.27 2.55 -14.85
CA ASP A 66 38.69 2.67 -15.23
C ASP A 66 39.39 1.60 -16.11
N ALA A 67 40.03 2.13 -17.15
CA ALA A 67 41.35 1.71 -17.61
C ALA A 67 42.14 2.95 -18.08
N ASP A 68 43.43 3.00 -17.73
CA ASP A 68 44.37 4.13 -17.79
C ASP A 68 44.45 4.95 -19.10
N VAL A 69 44.92 6.23 -19.02
CA VAL A 69 46.21 6.71 -19.59
C VAL A 69 46.40 8.26 -19.51
N GLU A 70 47.52 8.66 -18.91
CA GLU A 70 48.37 9.88 -19.09
C GLU A 70 47.81 11.34 -19.14
N THR A 71 48.15 12.09 -18.08
CA THR A 71 48.73 13.47 -18.07
C THR A 71 48.02 14.67 -18.74
N LEU A 72 47.75 15.73 -17.97
CA LEU A 72 48.66 16.91 -17.97
C LEU A 72 48.53 17.81 -16.71
N ASP A 73 49.65 18.46 -16.43
CA ASP A 73 50.06 19.36 -15.33
C ASP A 73 49.20 20.59 -14.92
N VAL A 74 49.38 20.97 -13.64
CA VAL A 74 49.71 22.33 -13.11
C VAL A 74 48.68 23.29 -12.46
N LEU A 75 49.11 23.80 -11.28
CA LEU A 75 48.71 25.01 -10.50
C LEU A 75 47.38 25.06 -9.73
N ASP A 76 47.38 24.38 -8.58
CA ASP A 76 47.27 24.97 -7.22
C ASP A 76 46.97 26.48 -7.10
N ALA A 77 45.93 26.82 -6.32
CA ALA A 77 45.94 27.97 -5.40
C ALA A 77 44.78 27.94 -4.36
N GLY A 78 45.11 28.19 -3.09
CA GLY A 78 44.26 28.99 -2.19
C GLY A 78 43.22 28.26 -1.32
N SER A 79 43.62 27.82 -0.13
CA SER A 79 42.71 27.58 1.00
C SER A 79 42.43 28.88 1.78
N VAL A 80 41.29 28.94 2.48
CA VAL A 80 41.12 29.40 3.90
C VAL A 80 39.62 29.45 4.27
N SER A 81 39.31 29.16 5.54
CA SER A 81 37.97 29.24 6.16
C SER A 81 37.91 30.36 7.20
N LEU A 82 36.71 30.84 7.56
CA LEU A 82 36.29 31.56 8.79
C LEU A 82 34.78 31.87 8.60
N GLU A 83 33.83 31.25 9.32
CA GLU A 83 33.42 31.44 10.73
C GLU A 83 32.47 32.64 11.03
N SER A 84 31.22 32.27 11.37
CA SER A 84 30.34 32.84 12.41
C SER A 84 29.79 34.30 12.35
N LEU A 85 28.44 34.37 12.29
CA LEU A 85 27.54 35.21 13.15
C LEU A 85 27.51 36.76 12.97
N PRO A 86 26.46 37.47 13.45
CA PRO A 86 25.05 37.09 13.70
C PRO A 86 23.99 38.09 13.17
N SER A 87 22.71 37.69 13.29
CA SER A 87 21.46 38.50 13.51
C SER A 87 21.38 40.00 13.15
N LEU A 88 20.30 40.38 12.46
CA LEU A 88 19.66 41.70 12.63
C LEU A 88 18.14 41.63 12.43
N GLU A 89 17.36 42.12 13.39
CA GLU A 89 15.93 42.44 13.22
C GLU A 89 15.77 43.93 12.89
N VAL A 90 14.86 44.28 11.98
CA VAL A 90 14.31 45.65 11.87
C VAL A 90 12.83 45.55 11.50
N SER A 91 11.99 46.32 12.21
CA SER A 91 10.55 46.41 12.00
C SER A 91 10.17 47.69 11.23
N GLY A 92 9.10 47.65 10.44
CA GLY A 92 8.33 48.86 10.09
C GLY A 92 8.03 49.05 8.60
N PRO A 93 7.03 49.90 8.26
CA PRO A 93 6.03 49.46 7.28
C PRO A 93 5.70 50.47 6.15
N PHE A 94 4.85 50.02 5.23
CA PHE A 94 4.14 50.77 4.19
C PHE A 94 4.97 51.49 3.11
N ILE A 95 4.68 51.17 1.84
CA ILE A 95 3.85 52.00 0.94
C ILE A 95 3.54 51.20 -0.35
N GLU A 96 2.43 51.52 -1.00
CA GLU A 96 1.96 50.90 -2.26
C GLU A 96 2.87 51.22 -3.45
N ASN A 97 2.80 50.39 -4.50
CA ASN A 97 2.82 50.92 -5.86
C ASN A 97 2.15 49.97 -6.85
N GLU A 98 1.18 50.53 -7.57
CA GLU A 98 0.48 49.96 -8.71
C GLU A 98 1.39 49.94 -9.95
N LEU A 99 1.41 48.85 -10.72
CA LEU A 99 1.94 48.88 -12.09
C LEU A 99 1.32 47.81 -13.01
N VAL A 100 0.38 48.32 -13.82
CA VAL A 100 -0.18 47.87 -15.11
C VAL A 100 0.44 46.64 -15.80
N ALA A 101 -0.43 45.82 -16.37
CA ALA A 101 -0.12 44.64 -17.20
C ALA A 101 0.68 44.94 -18.48
N ASP A 102 1.24 43.89 -19.09
CA ASP A 102 1.71 43.89 -20.47
C ASP A 102 1.16 42.66 -21.21
N ASP A 103 0.89 42.80 -22.51
CA ASP A 103 0.03 41.91 -23.30
C ASP A 103 0.87 40.89 -24.11
N LEU A 104 0.40 39.64 -24.26
CA LEU A 104 1.03 38.67 -25.17
C LEU A 104 0.07 37.55 -25.61
N GLN A 105 -0.79 37.88 -26.57
CA GLN A 105 -1.60 36.90 -27.31
C GLN A 105 -0.75 35.97 -28.19
N TYR A 106 -1.15 34.70 -28.35
CA TYR A 106 -1.01 34.00 -29.64
C TYR A 106 -2.01 32.84 -29.82
N ASN A 107 -2.92 33.02 -30.79
CA ASN A 107 -3.69 32.05 -31.58
C ASN A 107 -3.94 30.61 -31.05
N LEU A 108 -5.23 30.29 -30.84
CA LEU A 108 -5.78 28.95 -31.13
C LEU A 108 -6.62 29.02 -32.41
N ALA A 109 -6.50 28.01 -33.28
CA ALA A 109 -7.17 27.97 -34.59
C ALA A 109 -8.41 27.07 -34.59
N TYR A 110 -9.44 27.47 -35.34
CA TYR A 110 -10.67 26.69 -35.54
C TYR A 110 -10.48 25.52 -36.53
N THR A 111 -11.03 24.35 -36.19
CA THR A 111 -11.47 23.33 -37.16
C THR A 111 -12.78 22.67 -36.72
N GLN A 112 -13.85 22.87 -37.49
CA GLN A 112 -14.98 21.92 -37.57
C GLN A 112 -14.60 20.76 -38.52
N GLU A 113 -15.31 19.64 -38.70
CA GLU A 113 -16.61 19.14 -38.21
C GLU A 113 -16.47 17.63 -37.84
N SER A 114 -17.46 17.03 -37.16
CA SER A 114 -17.93 15.64 -37.44
C SER A 114 -19.21 15.30 -36.67
N TYR A 115 -20.08 14.47 -37.25
CA TYR A 115 -21.45 14.22 -36.76
C TYR A 115 -21.76 12.70 -36.71
N ILE A 116 -21.76 12.11 -35.51
CA ILE A 116 -22.27 10.76 -35.19
C ILE A 116 -22.81 10.85 -33.75
N GLY A 117 -23.97 10.29 -33.35
CA GLY A 117 -24.88 9.39 -34.07
C GLY A 117 -25.14 8.13 -33.23
N PHE A 118 -25.84 8.26 -32.11
CA PHE A 118 -26.16 7.14 -31.22
C PHE A 118 -27.50 6.50 -31.58
N GLU A 119 -27.48 5.19 -31.82
CA GLU A 119 -28.68 4.37 -32.04
C GLU A 119 -29.33 3.97 -30.70
N ALA A 120 -30.65 3.76 -30.72
CA ALA A 120 -31.41 3.31 -29.56
C ALA A 120 -31.38 1.78 -29.42
N PHE A 121 -31.43 1.29 -28.18
CA PHE A 121 -31.78 -0.09 -27.87
C PHE A 121 -33.04 -0.15 -27.02
N ASP A 122 -34.13 -0.62 -27.62
CA ASP A 122 -35.36 -0.96 -26.91
C ASP A 122 -35.15 -2.18 -25.99
N SER A 123 -35.76 -2.13 -24.81
CA SER A 123 -36.19 -3.35 -24.11
C SER A 123 -37.48 -3.07 -23.34
N VAL A 124 -38.59 -3.56 -23.87
CA VAL A 124 -39.93 -3.38 -23.29
C VAL A 124 -40.26 -4.54 -22.36
N GLY A 125 -40.60 -4.23 -21.10
CA GLY A 125 -41.05 -5.19 -20.08
C GLY A 125 -42.42 -4.82 -19.53
N VAL A 126 -43.27 -5.84 -19.31
CA VAL A 126 -44.68 -5.77 -18.91
C VAL A 126 -45.06 -7.11 -18.24
N ILE A 127 -46.09 -7.23 -17.40
CA ILE A 127 -47.25 -6.35 -17.15
C ILE A 127 -47.54 -6.21 -15.64
N GLU A 128 -48.52 -5.36 -15.30
CA GLU A 128 -49.42 -5.44 -14.11
C GLU A 128 -48.91 -5.08 -12.71
N ASN A 129 -49.79 -4.37 -11.99
CA ASN A 129 -49.73 -4.14 -10.54
C ASN A 129 -51.16 -3.87 -10.03
N GLU A 130 -51.83 -4.87 -9.47
CA GLU A 130 -53.10 -4.69 -8.73
C GLU A 130 -52.83 -4.66 -7.21
N LEU A 131 -53.73 -4.01 -6.46
CA LEU A 131 -53.66 -3.92 -5.00
C LEU A 131 -54.11 -5.25 -4.34
N GLN A 132 -53.46 -5.67 -3.24
CA GLN A 132 -53.99 -5.44 -1.87
C GLN A 132 -53.18 -6.09 -0.73
N VAL A 133 -53.02 -5.31 0.34
CA VAL A 133 -53.21 -5.62 1.79
C VAL A 133 -52.83 -7.01 2.34
N ILE A 134 -51.92 -7.00 3.34
CA ILE A 134 -51.91 -7.77 4.62
C ILE A 134 -50.63 -7.39 5.40
N GLU A 135 -50.53 -7.34 6.74
CA GLU A 135 -51.46 -6.97 7.82
C GLU A 135 -50.67 -6.91 9.15
N ASN A 136 -51.11 -6.10 10.13
CA ASN A 136 -50.97 -6.26 11.59
C ASN A 136 -49.62 -6.53 12.32
N ASN A 137 -49.29 -5.60 13.25
CA ASN A 137 -48.88 -5.77 14.69
C ASN A 137 -47.74 -4.79 15.09
N ILE A 138 -47.66 -4.17 16.28
CA ILE A 138 -48.44 -4.04 17.55
C ILE A 138 -48.01 -2.67 18.16
N GLY A 139 -48.72 -1.95 19.05
CA GLY A 139 -49.93 -2.23 19.84
C GLY A 139 -50.55 -0.94 20.45
N ILE A 140 -51.31 -1.05 21.55
CA ILE A 140 -52.33 -0.08 22.00
C ILE A 140 -52.30 0.19 23.52
N GLU A 141 -52.42 1.46 23.94
CA GLU A 141 -53.06 1.96 25.19
C GLU A 141 -53.67 3.36 24.89
N SER A 142 -54.99 3.57 24.71
CA SER A 142 -56.08 3.81 25.71
C SER A 142 -55.93 5.12 26.52
N GLU A 143 -56.57 6.26 26.16
CA GLU A 143 -57.99 6.69 26.42
C GLU A 143 -58.17 7.57 27.71
N PRO A 144 -59.27 8.36 27.91
CA PRO A 144 -59.98 9.30 27.02
C PRO A 144 -60.38 10.63 27.77
N VAL A 145 -61.61 11.19 27.58
CA VAL A 145 -62.33 12.28 28.36
C VAL A 145 -61.93 13.76 28.00
N LEU A 146 -62.83 14.74 27.69
CA LEU A 146 -64.31 14.81 27.50
C LEU A 146 -64.74 16.02 26.60
N GLU A 147 -66.06 16.09 26.32
CA GLU A 147 -66.98 17.23 26.03
C GLU A 147 -66.55 18.68 26.41
N LYS A 148 -67.11 19.79 25.90
CA LYS A 148 -68.28 20.16 25.05
C LYS A 148 -67.98 21.59 24.45
N ASP A 149 -68.77 22.30 23.64
CA ASP A 149 -70.23 22.34 23.46
C ASP A 149 -70.64 22.75 22.03
N LEU A 150 -71.92 22.56 21.67
CA LEU A 150 -72.46 22.89 20.35
C LEU A 150 -73.86 23.51 20.51
N THR A 151 -74.12 24.66 19.88
CA THR A 151 -75.48 25.23 19.76
C THR A 151 -75.65 25.87 18.39
N VAL A 152 -76.83 25.71 17.81
CA VAL A 152 -77.17 26.00 16.42
C VAL A 152 -78.32 27.01 16.40
N ASP A 153 -78.31 27.96 15.45
CA ASP A 153 -79.55 28.23 14.70
C ASP A 153 -79.36 28.88 13.31
N ASN A 154 -80.03 28.26 12.32
CA ASN A 154 -80.67 28.77 11.09
C ASN A 154 -80.14 30.00 10.32
N GLY A 155 -79.96 29.85 8.99
CA GLY A 155 -79.76 30.96 8.05
C GLY A 155 -79.50 30.57 6.58
N TYR A 156 -80.48 29.96 5.89
CA TYR A 156 -80.37 29.52 4.48
C TYR A 156 -79.87 30.61 3.50
N TYR A 157 -78.96 30.23 2.59
CA TYR A 157 -79.08 30.53 1.15
C TYR A 157 -78.46 29.40 0.31
N SER A 158 -78.96 29.22 -0.92
CA SER A 158 -78.65 28.07 -1.79
C SER A 158 -77.93 28.49 -3.08
N THR A 159 -76.88 27.76 -3.45
CA THR A 159 -76.21 27.87 -4.76
C THR A 159 -76.11 26.52 -5.44
N PHE A 160 -76.59 26.42 -6.68
CA PHE A 160 -76.38 25.26 -7.57
C PHE A 160 -75.16 25.51 -8.47
N LEU A 161 -74.45 24.44 -8.81
CA LEU A 161 -73.40 24.46 -9.84
C LEU A 161 -74.02 24.53 -11.24
N ILE A 162 -73.24 25.00 -12.22
CA ILE A 162 -72.95 24.24 -13.45
C ILE A 162 -71.60 24.68 -14.04
N THR A 163 -70.94 23.75 -14.73
CA THR A 163 -69.55 23.85 -15.22
C THR A 163 -69.41 24.50 -16.60
N GLY A 164 -68.20 24.99 -16.89
CA GLY A 164 -67.73 25.33 -18.25
C GLY A 164 -66.22 25.18 -18.35
N ILE A 165 -65.74 24.41 -19.32
CA ILE A 165 -64.31 24.14 -19.57
C ILE A 165 -63.97 24.61 -20.98
N LEU A 166 -62.92 25.42 -21.14
CA LEU A 166 -61.90 25.33 -22.20
C LEU A 166 -61.03 26.59 -22.29
N ASN A 167 -59.71 26.42 -22.40
CA ASN A 167 -59.02 26.77 -23.64
C ASN A 167 -57.66 26.07 -23.73
N GLN A 168 -57.29 25.68 -24.96
CA GLN A 168 -55.90 25.43 -25.35
C GLN A 168 -55.43 26.58 -26.24
N ASN A 169 -54.13 26.84 -26.25
CA ASN A 169 -53.54 27.93 -27.03
C ASN A 169 -53.53 27.62 -28.54
N ILE A 170 -54.04 28.56 -29.35
CA ILE A 170 -53.66 28.71 -30.76
C ILE A 170 -53.36 30.19 -31.02
N TYR A 171 -52.20 30.46 -31.61
CA TYR A 171 -51.77 31.82 -31.98
C TYR A 171 -52.61 32.39 -33.14
N ALA A 172 -53.06 33.63 -33.01
CA ALA A 172 -53.47 34.48 -34.13
C ALA A 172 -53.19 35.96 -33.81
N SER A 173 -52.51 36.66 -34.72
CA SER A 173 -52.01 38.02 -34.48
C SER A 173 -53.04 39.11 -34.77
N ILE A 174 -53.14 40.09 -33.86
CA ILE A 174 -53.50 41.52 -34.06
C ILE A 174 -54.70 41.82 -34.99
N PRO A 175 -55.75 42.46 -34.42
CA PRO A 175 -56.34 43.63 -35.07
C PRO A 175 -56.31 44.87 -34.18
N TYR A 176 -55.63 45.92 -34.66
CA TYR A 176 -55.69 47.28 -34.12
C TYR A 176 -57.07 47.90 -34.44
N ILE A 177 -57.81 48.37 -33.42
CA ILE A 177 -59.14 48.97 -33.59
C ILE A 177 -59.08 50.49 -33.30
N PRO A 178 -59.09 51.37 -34.32
CA PRO A 178 -59.20 52.81 -34.12
C PRO A 178 -60.66 53.21 -33.90
N ALA A 179 -61.12 53.17 -32.66
CA ALA A 179 -62.48 53.56 -32.26
C ALA A 179 -62.67 55.10 -32.16
N THR A 180 -62.43 55.83 -33.25
CA THR A 180 -62.85 57.25 -33.35
C THR A 180 -64.37 57.33 -33.52
N VAL A 181 -65.10 57.39 -32.40
CA VAL A 181 -66.47 57.91 -32.35
C VAL A 181 -66.44 59.18 -31.51
N SER A 182 -66.63 60.32 -32.18
CA SER A 182 -66.82 61.61 -31.52
C SER A 182 -68.19 61.64 -30.84
N GLY A 183 -68.21 61.58 -29.50
CA GLY A 183 -69.36 61.97 -28.70
C GLY A 183 -69.05 63.29 -28.01
N GLU A 184 -69.80 64.33 -28.32
CA GLU A 184 -69.69 65.61 -27.60
C GLU A 184 -70.24 65.45 -26.18
N ILE A 185 -69.49 65.92 -25.18
CA ILE A 185 -69.99 66.07 -23.80
C ILE A 185 -70.80 67.37 -23.77
N GLU A 186 -72.09 67.29 -24.10
CA GLU A 186 -73.01 68.40 -23.87
C GLU A 186 -73.32 68.49 -22.37
N VAL A 187 -72.87 69.58 -21.75
CA VAL A 187 -73.15 69.86 -20.33
C VAL A 187 -74.58 70.36 -20.20
N ILE A 188 -75.47 69.53 -19.67
CA ILE A 188 -76.79 69.94 -19.22
C ILE A 188 -76.66 70.37 -17.75
N ASP A 189 -76.80 71.67 -17.51
CA ASP A 189 -76.72 72.27 -16.17
C ASP A 189 -78.12 72.46 -15.54
N GLU A 190 -78.14 72.51 -14.20
CA GLU A 190 -79.27 72.76 -13.29
C GLU A 190 -80.72 72.60 -13.79
N THR A 191 -81.38 71.50 -13.38
CA THR A 191 -82.71 71.62 -12.75
C THR A 191 -82.82 70.71 -11.53
N SER A 192 -83.37 71.24 -10.45
CA SER A 192 -83.40 70.59 -9.13
C SER A 192 -84.53 69.56 -8.98
N ILE A 193 -84.21 68.38 -8.42
CA ILE A 193 -85.18 67.52 -7.72
C ILE A 193 -84.64 67.24 -6.32
N GLU A 194 -85.38 67.64 -5.29
CA GLU A 194 -85.09 67.25 -3.90
C GLU A 194 -85.43 65.76 -3.73
N GLY A 195 -84.43 64.91 -3.45
CA GLY A 195 -84.67 63.46 -3.30
C GLY A 195 -83.48 62.69 -2.72
N VAL A 196 -82.31 62.77 -3.36
CA VAL A 196 -81.09 62.05 -2.94
C VAL A 196 -80.11 63.05 -2.31
N THR A 197 -80.01 63.06 -0.98
CA THR A 197 -79.26 64.12 -0.25
C THR A 197 -78.10 63.63 0.62
N THR A 198 -77.97 62.33 0.88
CA THR A 198 -76.90 61.77 1.74
C THR A 198 -76.47 60.36 1.30
N ASP A 199 -76.15 60.16 0.02
CA ASP A 199 -75.61 58.87 -0.46
C ASP A 199 -74.09 58.92 -0.62
N THR A 200 -73.39 58.10 0.17
CA THR A 200 -71.95 57.85 0.08
C THR A 200 -71.73 56.43 -0.43
N LEU A 201 -71.55 56.30 -1.73
CA LEU A 201 -70.81 55.17 -2.28
C LEU A 201 -69.43 55.14 -1.60
N THR A 202 -68.92 53.95 -1.26
CA THR A 202 -67.54 53.83 -0.74
C THR A 202 -66.86 52.62 -1.35
N VAL A 203 -65.80 52.89 -2.12
CA VAL A 203 -64.95 51.87 -2.73
C VAL A 203 -63.71 51.66 -1.86
N THR A 204 -63.45 50.43 -1.41
CA THR A 204 -62.25 50.10 -0.63
C THR A 204 -61.56 48.86 -1.16
N THR A 205 -60.24 48.86 -1.19
CA THR A 205 -59.42 47.66 -1.39
C THR A 205 -59.15 46.98 -0.04
N ASP A 206 -58.91 45.67 -0.04
CA ASP A 206 -58.60 44.92 1.20
C ASP A 206 -57.15 45.08 1.69
N LYS A 207 -56.24 45.57 0.83
CA LYS A 207 -54.88 46.04 1.15
C LYS A 207 -54.62 47.40 0.50
N THR A 208 -53.52 48.05 0.89
CA THR A 208 -52.98 49.26 0.23
C THR A 208 -51.79 48.97 -0.70
N SER A 209 -51.29 47.74 -0.73
CA SER A 209 -50.28 47.28 -1.69
C SER A 209 -50.52 45.82 -2.04
N TYR A 210 -50.17 45.45 -3.28
CA TYR A 210 -50.31 44.14 -3.87
C TYR A 210 -49.08 43.82 -4.74
N ASP A 211 -48.75 42.54 -4.86
CA ASP A 211 -47.75 42.02 -5.80
C ASP A 211 -48.41 41.20 -6.92
N SER A 212 -47.62 40.66 -7.87
CA SER A 212 -48.10 39.91 -9.02
C SER A 212 -48.75 38.55 -8.72
N SER A 213 -48.62 38.02 -7.50
CA SER A 213 -49.32 36.79 -7.06
C SER A 213 -50.67 37.06 -6.38
N ASP A 214 -50.97 38.33 -6.13
CA ASP A 214 -51.99 38.76 -5.19
C ASP A 214 -53.38 38.92 -5.85
N THR A 215 -54.45 38.78 -5.06
CA THR A 215 -55.82 39.05 -5.53
C THR A 215 -56.37 40.30 -4.86
N ILE A 216 -56.53 41.37 -5.64
CA ILE A 216 -57.08 42.66 -5.23
C ILE A 216 -58.59 42.50 -4.98
N LYS A 217 -59.05 42.68 -3.74
CA LYS A 217 -60.49 42.58 -3.42
C LYS A 217 -61.09 43.96 -3.22
N ILE A 218 -61.83 44.41 -4.24
CA ILE A 218 -62.58 45.67 -4.22
C ILE A 218 -63.91 45.42 -3.50
N LYS A 219 -64.02 45.93 -2.27
CA LYS A 219 -65.23 45.95 -1.45
C LYS A 219 -66.05 47.22 -1.76
N ARG A 220 -67.37 47.05 -1.85
CA ARG A 220 -68.36 48.11 -2.14
C ARG A 220 -69.28 48.28 -0.94
N ALA A 221 -69.43 49.51 -0.42
CA ALA A 221 -70.44 49.84 0.59
C ALA A 221 -71.63 50.59 -0.05
N GLN A 222 -72.82 50.41 0.52
CA GLN A 222 -74.10 50.92 -0.01
C GLN A 222 -74.73 51.92 0.97
N THR A 223 -75.41 52.94 0.44
CA THR A 223 -76.38 53.78 1.18
C THR A 223 -77.78 53.74 0.54
N HIS A 224 -78.68 54.65 0.89
CA HIS A 224 -80.10 54.34 1.09
C HIS A 224 -81.03 54.98 0.05
N ASN A 225 -81.60 54.16 -0.84
CA ASN A 225 -82.54 54.61 -1.87
C ASN A 225 -83.99 54.15 -1.59
N SER A 226 -84.94 55.09 -1.66
CA SER A 226 -86.34 54.90 -1.24
C SER A 226 -87.32 54.53 -2.36
N GLY A 227 -86.84 54.42 -3.61
CA GLY A 227 -87.59 53.97 -4.77
C GLY A 227 -87.36 52.50 -5.13
N ALA A 228 -88.18 51.96 -6.03
CA ALA A 228 -87.96 50.64 -6.64
C ALA A 228 -87.56 50.83 -8.11
N GLU A 229 -86.26 50.83 -8.38
CA GLU A 229 -85.69 51.19 -9.69
C GLU A 229 -84.64 50.21 -10.19
N THR A 230 -84.40 50.22 -11.51
CA THR A 230 -83.29 49.53 -12.15
C THR A 230 -82.10 50.46 -12.29
N VAL A 231 -80.94 50.01 -11.84
CA VAL A 231 -79.71 50.79 -11.71
C VAL A 231 -78.59 50.01 -12.40
N THR A 232 -77.63 50.71 -13.04
CA THR A 232 -76.45 50.08 -13.65
C THR A 232 -75.16 50.63 -13.06
N GLU A 233 -74.33 49.75 -12.52
CA GLU A 233 -72.99 50.07 -12.03
C GLU A 233 -71.93 49.71 -13.09
N TYR A 234 -70.96 50.60 -13.29
CA TYR A 234 -69.74 50.38 -14.05
C TYR A 234 -68.54 50.54 -13.11
N VAL A 235 -67.64 49.55 -13.07
CA VAL A 235 -66.46 49.56 -12.19
C VAL A 235 -65.19 49.65 -13.04
N TYR A 236 -64.27 50.49 -12.57
CA TYR A 236 -63.02 50.84 -13.24
C TYR A 236 -61.85 50.83 -12.26
N VAL A 237 -60.64 50.68 -12.80
CA VAL A 237 -59.40 51.01 -12.10
C VAL A 237 -58.66 52.06 -12.92
N ILE A 238 -58.25 53.16 -12.28
CA ILE A 238 -57.46 54.23 -12.89
C ILE A 238 -56.06 54.25 -12.29
N LYS A 239 -55.05 54.32 -13.15
CA LYS A 239 -53.64 54.46 -12.77
C LYS A 239 -53.30 55.93 -12.48
N SER A 240 -52.24 56.19 -11.71
CA SER A 240 -51.80 57.54 -11.32
C SER A 240 -51.38 58.46 -12.48
N ASP A 241 -51.26 57.92 -13.70
CA ASP A 241 -51.03 58.65 -14.96
C ASP A 241 -52.33 58.94 -15.74
N ASN A 242 -53.49 58.69 -15.13
CA ASN A 242 -54.85 58.74 -15.68
C ASN A 242 -55.17 57.68 -16.76
N THR A 243 -54.39 56.61 -16.88
CA THR A 243 -54.79 55.47 -17.73
C THR A 243 -55.94 54.69 -17.06
N GLU A 244 -57.11 54.64 -17.69
CA GLU A 244 -58.29 53.91 -17.19
C GLU A 244 -58.38 52.49 -17.78
N GLY A 245 -58.56 51.49 -16.90
CA GLY A 245 -58.97 50.13 -17.23
C GLY A 245 -60.42 49.88 -16.79
N TYR A 246 -61.25 49.38 -17.71
CA TYR A 246 -62.63 48.99 -17.43
C TYR A 246 -62.69 47.54 -16.93
N LEU A 247 -63.30 47.31 -15.75
CA LEU A 247 -63.37 45.99 -15.14
C LEU A 247 -64.70 45.26 -15.42
N GLY A 248 -65.78 45.99 -15.69
CA GLY A 248 -67.09 45.42 -16.00
C GLY A 248 -68.27 46.30 -15.60
N SER A 249 -69.46 45.88 -15.98
CA SER A 249 -70.73 46.51 -15.58
C SER A 249 -71.79 45.48 -15.26
N TRP A 250 -72.71 45.86 -14.38
CA TRP A 250 -73.81 45.04 -13.90
C TRP A 250 -75.06 45.90 -13.75
N SER A 251 -76.19 45.42 -14.28
CA SER A 251 -77.50 46.04 -14.10
C SER A 251 -78.36 45.20 -13.17
N TRP A 252 -79.06 45.84 -12.23
CA TRP A 252 -79.97 45.16 -11.30
C TRP A 252 -81.17 46.03 -10.95
N SER A 253 -82.29 45.39 -10.60
CA SER A 253 -83.47 46.09 -10.06
C SER A 253 -83.49 46.00 -8.54
N ILE A 254 -83.58 47.15 -7.88
CA ILE A 254 -83.67 47.27 -6.41
C ILE A 254 -85.15 47.21 -6.01
N PRO A 255 -85.58 46.22 -5.19
CA PRO A 255 -86.87 46.29 -4.52
C PRO A 255 -86.81 47.33 -3.39
N GLY A 256 -87.73 48.29 -3.41
CA GLY A 256 -87.67 49.47 -2.53
C GLY A 256 -87.56 49.15 -1.03
N TYR A 257 -86.77 49.95 -0.33
CA TYR A 257 -86.42 49.82 1.10
C TYR A 257 -85.76 48.48 1.48
N SER A 258 -84.51 48.29 1.02
CA SER A 258 -83.64 47.22 1.51
C SER A 258 -82.16 47.60 1.46
N SER A 259 -81.39 47.16 2.46
CA SER A 259 -79.92 47.27 2.48
C SER A 259 -79.30 45.96 1.99
N PHE A 260 -78.49 46.03 0.93
CA PHE A 260 -77.79 44.87 0.36
C PHE A 260 -76.27 45.02 0.52
N TYR A 261 -75.64 43.97 1.06
CA TYR A 261 -74.19 43.83 1.05
C TYR A 261 -73.75 43.14 -0.24
N TYR A 262 -73.01 43.85 -1.09
CA TYR A 262 -72.60 43.34 -2.40
C TYR A 262 -71.31 42.49 -2.29
N PRO A 263 -71.13 41.46 -3.12
CA PRO A 263 -69.90 40.68 -3.14
C PRO A 263 -68.69 41.56 -3.55
N SER A 264 -67.52 41.26 -3.00
CA SER A 264 -66.28 41.90 -3.46
C SER A 264 -65.96 41.49 -4.89
N ILE A 265 -65.48 42.43 -5.70
CA ILE A 265 -64.87 42.11 -6.99
C ILE A 265 -63.43 41.69 -6.69
N ASN A 266 -63.08 40.47 -7.10
CA ASN A 266 -61.71 39.95 -7.03
C ASN A 266 -61.04 40.20 -8.38
N LEU A 267 -59.94 40.94 -8.39
CA LEU A 267 -59.11 41.20 -9.57
C LEU A 267 -57.73 40.59 -9.35
N ASP A 268 -57.29 39.76 -10.29
CA ASP A 268 -55.94 39.20 -10.31
C ASP A 268 -54.91 40.32 -10.61
N ALA A 269 -53.92 40.50 -9.73
CA ALA A 269 -52.92 41.54 -9.88
C ALA A 269 -52.00 41.31 -11.10
N SER A 270 -51.71 40.05 -11.47
CA SER A 270 -50.93 39.73 -12.68
C SER A 270 -51.63 40.24 -13.95
N LEU A 271 -52.96 40.10 -14.02
CA LEU A 271 -53.76 40.59 -15.13
C LEU A 271 -53.76 42.13 -15.17
N LEU A 272 -53.87 42.79 -14.03
CA LEU A 272 -53.79 44.26 -13.94
C LEU A 272 -52.41 44.79 -14.38
N ILE A 273 -51.32 44.13 -13.95
CA ILE A 273 -49.95 44.46 -14.40
C ILE A 273 -49.81 44.22 -15.91
N SER A 274 -50.34 43.12 -16.44
CA SER A 274 -50.27 42.82 -17.89
C SER A 274 -50.99 43.85 -18.76
N ALA A 275 -52.04 44.49 -18.23
CA ALA A 275 -52.87 45.45 -18.95
C ALA A 275 -52.43 46.92 -18.79
N LEU A 276 -51.98 47.31 -17.59
CA LEU A 276 -51.68 48.72 -17.23
C LEU A 276 -50.28 48.92 -16.64
N GLY A 277 -49.47 47.86 -16.51
CA GLY A 277 -48.15 47.87 -15.85
C GLY A 277 -48.22 48.04 -14.33
N THR A 278 -47.07 48.12 -13.67
CA THR A 278 -46.96 48.43 -12.24
C THR A 278 -47.22 49.92 -11.96
N GLY A 279 -47.55 50.26 -10.71
CA GLY A 279 -47.72 51.65 -10.27
C GLY A 279 -48.69 51.86 -9.11
N SER A 280 -49.14 53.11 -8.93
CA SER A 280 -50.23 53.47 -8.02
C SER A 280 -51.57 53.53 -8.77
N PHE A 281 -52.61 52.98 -8.15
CA PHE A 281 -53.94 52.82 -8.71
C PHE A 281 -55.02 53.29 -7.75
N ARG A 282 -56.21 53.57 -8.28
CA ARG A 282 -57.47 53.72 -7.53
C ARG A 282 -58.55 52.92 -8.23
N ALA A 283 -59.38 52.22 -7.47
CA ALA A 283 -60.62 51.67 -7.98
C ALA A 283 -61.69 52.76 -7.89
N TYR A 284 -62.59 52.85 -8.87
CA TYR A 284 -63.77 53.70 -8.76
C TYR A 284 -64.99 53.00 -9.36
N SER A 285 -66.16 53.41 -8.89
CA SER A 285 -67.45 52.97 -9.41
C SER A 285 -68.27 54.18 -9.88
N LYS A 286 -69.02 54.00 -10.97
CA LYS A 286 -70.01 54.94 -11.50
C LYS A 286 -71.35 54.22 -11.57
N ILE A 287 -72.33 54.71 -10.82
CA ILE A 287 -73.68 54.13 -10.71
C ILE A 287 -74.65 55.09 -11.41
N PHE A 288 -75.43 54.58 -12.38
CA PHE A 288 -76.44 55.34 -13.13
C PHE A 288 -77.85 54.86 -12.78
N ASP A 289 -78.75 55.80 -12.49
CA ASP A 289 -80.17 55.53 -12.23
C ASP A 289 -81.02 55.44 -13.52
N SER A 290 -82.33 55.27 -13.39
CA SER A 290 -83.23 55.13 -14.54
C SER A 290 -83.51 56.44 -15.31
N THR A 291 -83.06 57.58 -14.77
CA THR A 291 -83.20 58.93 -15.36
C THR A 291 -81.92 59.44 -16.01
N GLY A 292 -80.78 58.81 -15.73
CA GLY A 292 -79.45 59.17 -16.22
C GLY A 292 -78.62 59.97 -15.20
N HIS A 293 -79.11 60.18 -13.97
CA HIS A 293 -78.29 60.73 -12.90
C HIS A 293 -77.19 59.74 -12.50
N SER A 294 -76.01 60.25 -12.10
CA SER A 294 -74.87 59.40 -11.75
C SER A 294 -74.19 59.82 -10.46
N ILE A 295 -73.88 58.84 -9.61
CA ILE A 295 -73.00 58.99 -8.45
C ILE A 295 -71.71 58.19 -8.68
N SER A 296 -70.59 58.69 -8.13
CA SER A 296 -69.30 58.02 -8.22
C SER A 296 -68.43 58.29 -7.00
N ASP A 297 -67.65 57.29 -6.60
CA ASP A 297 -66.65 57.39 -5.53
C ASP A 297 -65.33 56.71 -5.95
N LEU A 298 -64.23 57.22 -5.41
CA LEU A 298 -62.86 56.81 -5.67
C LEU A 298 -62.25 56.20 -4.41
N SER A 299 -61.69 55.00 -4.54
CA SER A 299 -60.97 54.37 -3.45
C SER A 299 -59.77 55.19 -2.99
N SER A 300 -59.35 54.90 -1.75
CA SER A 300 -57.96 55.16 -1.35
C SER A 300 -57.02 54.50 -2.35
N SER A 301 -55.88 55.14 -2.63
CA SER A 301 -54.90 54.63 -3.58
C SER A 301 -54.20 53.38 -3.05
N PHE A 302 -54.02 52.39 -3.93
CA PHE A 302 -53.25 51.18 -3.66
C PHE A 302 -52.09 51.06 -4.66
N THR A 303 -50.98 50.46 -4.25
CA THR A 303 -49.86 50.12 -5.14
C THR A 303 -49.99 48.70 -5.68
N VAL A 304 -49.56 48.50 -6.92
CA VAL A 304 -49.34 47.17 -7.51
C VAL A 304 -47.94 47.15 -8.09
N ALA A 305 -47.11 46.25 -7.58
CA ALA A 305 -45.77 45.99 -8.05
C ALA A 305 -45.71 44.59 -8.69
N GLU A 306 -44.66 44.33 -9.46
CA GLU A 306 -44.20 42.96 -9.65
C GLU A 306 -43.65 42.49 -8.30
N GLY A 307 -44.07 41.30 -7.85
CA GLY A 307 -43.38 40.64 -6.76
C GLY A 307 -41.98 40.25 -7.23
N SER A 308 -41.07 39.95 -6.29
CA SER A 308 -39.88 39.21 -6.69
C SER A 308 -40.34 37.91 -7.34
N SER A 309 -39.98 37.72 -8.61
CA SER A 309 -40.28 36.48 -9.34
C SER A 309 -39.41 35.32 -8.88
N ASP A 310 -38.41 35.58 -8.02
CA ASP A 310 -37.20 34.77 -7.90
C ASP A 310 -37.03 34.20 -6.48
N VAL A 311 -36.28 33.10 -6.42
CA VAL A 311 -35.67 32.52 -5.24
C VAL A 311 -34.27 33.13 -5.11
N VAL A 312 -34.01 33.84 -4.01
CA VAL A 312 -32.66 34.31 -3.66
C VAL A 312 -32.16 33.49 -2.48
N LEU A 313 -31.11 32.69 -2.68
CA LEU A 313 -30.45 31.91 -1.65
C LEU A 313 -29.08 32.52 -1.33
N SER A 314 -28.93 33.04 -0.11
CA SER A 314 -27.66 33.47 0.48
C SER A 314 -27.20 32.50 1.58
N GLY A 315 -25.99 32.73 2.09
CA GLY A 315 -25.44 32.06 3.28
C GLY A 315 -23.93 31.96 3.22
N THR A 316 -23.33 31.20 4.15
CA THR A 316 -21.90 30.86 4.12
C THR A 316 -21.65 29.37 3.86
N VAL A 317 -20.51 29.01 3.28
CA VAL A 317 -19.97 27.65 3.29
C VAL A 317 -18.82 27.59 4.28
N VAL A 318 -18.88 26.65 5.23
CA VAL A 318 -17.87 26.45 6.27
C VAL A 318 -17.37 25.01 6.32
N ASP A 319 -16.15 24.80 6.83
CA ASP A 319 -15.57 23.47 7.06
C ASP A 319 -16.06 22.82 8.37
N GLU A 320 -15.64 21.58 8.63
CA GLU A 320 -16.02 20.84 9.84
C GLU A 320 -15.44 21.41 11.15
N ASP A 321 -14.43 22.29 11.09
CA ASP A 321 -13.88 23.01 12.24
C ASP A 321 -14.51 24.42 12.39
N GLY A 322 -15.35 24.85 11.44
CA GLY A 322 -16.08 26.13 11.41
C GLY A 322 -15.40 27.26 10.63
N ASN A 323 -14.38 26.97 9.82
CA ASN A 323 -13.69 27.98 9.00
C ASN A 323 -14.41 28.26 7.69
N GLU A 324 -14.44 29.52 7.26
CA GLU A 324 -15.01 30.00 6.01
C GLU A 324 -14.30 29.41 4.77
N ILE A 325 -15.04 28.81 3.83
CA ILE A 325 -14.46 28.18 2.63
C ILE A 325 -14.65 29.07 1.41
N ASN A 326 -13.55 29.66 0.93
CA ASN A 326 -13.48 30.43 -0.31
C ASN A 326 -13.45 29.53 -1.57
N ASN A 327 -14.10 29.99 -2.65
CA ASN A 327 -14.18 29.35 -3.96
C ASN A 327 -14.79 27.92 -3.94
N ALA A 328 -15.73 27.68 -3.03
CA ALA A 328 -16.64 26.55 -3.08
C ALA A 328 -17.81 26.88 -4.01
N LYS A 329 -18.12 25.97 -4.95
CA LYS A 329 -19.19 26.16 -5.94
C LYS A 329 -20.52 25.73 -5.35
N VAL A 330 -21.32 26.68 -4.88
CA VAL A 330 -22.72 26.42 -4.48
C VAL A 330 -23.58 26.37 -5.75
N MET A 331 -24.50 25.41 -5.85
CA MET A 331 -25.30 25.25 -7.07
C MET A 331 -26.68 24.67 -6.80
N PHE A 332 -27.65 25.15 -7.59
CA PHE A 332 -28.90 24.45 -7.82
C PHE A 332 -28.78 23.52 -9.03
N THR A 333 -29.22 22.27 -8.86
CA THR A 333 -29.46 21.36 -9.98
C THR A 333 -30.94 21.01 -10.05
N ASP A 334 -31.44 20.67 -11.24
CA ASP A 334 -32.76 20.02 -11.35
C ASP A 334 -32.77 18.67 -10.61
N CYS A 335 -33.93 18.04 -10.47
CA CYS A 335 -34.02 16.73 -9.84
C CYS A 335 -33.25 15.63 -10.61
N SER A 336 -32.89 15.86 -11.88
CA SER A 336 -32.07 14.96 -12.73
C SER A 336 -30.55 15.16 -12.53
N ASN A 337 -30.13 16.16 -11.76
CA ASN A 337 -28.77 16.61 -11.49
C ASN A 337 -28.10 17.52 -12.55
N ASN A 338 -28.84 18.07 -13.51
CA ASN A 338 -28.35 19.10 -14.42
C ASN A 338 -28.24 20.45 -13.67
N ILE A 339 -27.07 21.08 -13.66
CA ILE A 339 -26.87 22.42 -13.06
C ILE A 339 -27.80 23.43 -13.75
N GLN A 340 -28.55 24.18 -12.97
CA GLN A 340 -29.47 25.24 -13.43
C GLN A 340 -28.87 26.62 -13.17
N GLU A 341 -28.39 26.86 -11.94
CA GLU A 341 -27.67 28.08 -11.58
C GLU A 341 -26.62 27.80 -10.48
N TYR A 342 -25.59 28.64 -10.39
CA TYR A 342 -24.53 28.48 -9.39
C TYR A 342 -23.80 29.79 -9.05
N ASP A 343 -23.14 29.81 -7.89
CA ASP A 343 -22.20 30.85 -7.47
C ASP A 343 -20.92 30.21 -6.91
N TYR A 344 -19.86 31.02 -6.72
CA TYR A 344 -18.64 30.62 -6.00
C TYR A 344 -18.46 31.50 -4.77
N THR A 345 -18.29 30.87 -3.61
CA THR A 345 -18.10 31.61 -2.36
C THR A 345 -16.90 32.56 -2.40
N ASN A 346 -17.05 33.70 -1.74
CA ASN A 346 -16.02 34.72 -1.66
C ASN A 346 -14.95 34.41 -0.57
N SER A 347 -14.05 35.36 -0.29
CA SER A 347 -12.99 35.19 0.73
C SER A 347 -13.48 34.87 2.14
N ASN A 348 -14.73 35.21 2.44
CA ASN A 348 -15.40 35.06 3.74
C ASN A 348 -16.37 33.87 3.73
N GLY A 349 -16.34 33.03 2.69
CA GLY A 349 -17.25 31.89 2.53
C GLY A 349 -18.69 32.27 2.11
N GLU A 350 -19.00 33.55 1.92
CA GLU A 350 -20.35 34.04 1.55
C GLU A 350 -20.67 33.73 0.08
N TYR A 351 -21.92 33.38 -0.24
CA TYR A 351 -22.45 33.20 -1.60
C TYR A 351 -23.84 33.82 -1.78
N GLU A 352 -24.25 34.10 -3.03
CA GLU A 352 -25.61 34.51 -3.37
C GLU A 352 -26.06 33.93 -4.73
N ILE A 353 -27.16 33.17 -4.75
CA ILE A 353 -27.74 32.58 -5.97
C ILE A 353 -29.16 33.09 -6.16
N THR A 354 -29.47 33.65 -7.34
CA THR A 354 -30.82 34.05 -7.75
C THR A 354 -31.32 33.15 -8.89
N ILE A 355 -32.47 32.49 -8.71
CA ILE A 355 -33.06 31.56 -9.69
C ILE A 355 -34.60 31.68 -9.72
N ASN A 356 -35.27 31.26 -10.79
CA ASN A 356 -36.73 31.17 -10.80
C ASN A 356 -37.23 30.07 -9.81
N PRO A 357 -38.44 30.18 -9.23
CA PRO A 357 -39.08 29.15 -8.41
C PRO A 357 -39.25 27.80 -9.12
N GLY A 358 -39.05 26.71 -8.38
CA GLY A 358 -39.13 25.36 -8.91
C GLY A 358 -38.49 24.29 -8.03
N SER A 359 -38.52 23.05 -8.51
CA SER A 359 -38.00 21.87 -7.83
C SER A 359 -36.49 21.71 -8.05
N TYR A 360 -35.67 22.02 -7.03
CA TYR A 360 -34.20 21.99 -7.14
C TYR A 360 -33.51 21.26 -5.99
N LYS A 361 -32.39 20.63 -6.32
CA LYS A 361 -31.42 20.06 -5.38
C LYS A 361 -30.34 21.10 -5.09
N LEU A 362 -30.05 21.34 -3.81
CA LEU A 362 -28.95 22.21 -3.38
C LEU A 362 -27.67 21.39 -3.17
N LYS A 363 -26.55 21.85 -3.73
CA LYS A 363 -25.24 21.18 -3.64
C LYS A 363 -24.12 22.19 -3.46
N VAL A 364 -23.03 21.74 -2.84
CA VAL A 364 -21.76 22.48 -2.79
C VAL A 364 -20.67 21.58 -3.35
N SER A 365 -19.86 22.09 -4.29
CA SER A 365 -18.69 21.39 -4.82
C SER A 365 -17.41 22.14 -4.49
N TYR A 366 -16.45 21.43 -3.89
CA TYR A 366 -15.16 21.96 -3.48
C TYR A 366 -14.07 20.91 -3.73
N ASN A 367 -12.92 21.34 -4.25
CA ASN A 367 -11.77 20.50 -4.62
C ASN A 367 -12.14 19.20 -5.38
N GLY A 368 -13.14 19.28 -6.28
CA GLY A 368 -13.59 18.17 -7.12
C GLY A 368 -14.56 17.19 -6.46
N ARG A 369 -14.89 17.34 -5.17
CA ARG A 369 -15.97 16.60 -4.50
C ARG A 369 -17.26 17.41 -4.50
N THR A 370 -18.40 16.77 -4.24
CA THR A 370 -19.73 17.41 -4.21
C THR A 370 -20.57 16.88 -3.06
N THR A 371 -20.89 17.75 -2.10
CA THR A 371 -21.87 17.49 -1.04
C THR A 371 -23.26 17.86 -1.55
N SER A 372 -24.27 17.02 -1.28
CA SER A 372 -25.67 17.32 -1.58
C SER A 372 -26.44 17.53 -0.28
N PHE A 373 -27.25 18.59 -0.24
CA PHE A 373 -28.05 18.97 0.93
C PHE A 373 -29.51 18.58 0.71
N SER A 374 -30.25 18.41 1.81
CA SER A 374 -31.70 18.16 1.78
C SER A 374 -32.40 19.19 2.67
N VAL A 375 -33.36 19.91 2.11
CA VAL A 375 -34.06 21.01 2.79
C VAL A 375 -35.39 20.50 3.30
N ASN A 376 -35.65 20.68 4.61
CA ASN A 376 -36.77 20.07 5.32
C ASN A 376 -36.87 18.52 5.23
N GLY A 377 -35.79 17.86 4.79
CA GLY A 377 -35.73 16.42 4.52
C GLY A 377 -35.76 16.06 3.03
N ASP A 378 -36.18 16.98 2.15
CA ASP A 378 -36.30 16.74 0.72
C ASP A 378 -34.99 17.01 -0.02
N SER A 379 -34.52 16.02 -0.79
CA SER A 379 -33.28 16.13 -1.58
C SER A 379 -33.45 16.83 -2.94
N CYS A 380 -34.68 16.94 -3.43
CA CYS A 380 -35.10 17.92 -4.43
C CYS A 380 -36.28 18.66 -3.81
N HIS A 381 -36.10 19.93 -3.49
CA HIS A 381 -37.05 20.72 -2.71
C HIS A 381 -37.78 21.72 -3.63
N ASP A 382 -39.05 22.01 -3.34
CA ASP A 382 -39.84 22.99 -4.10
C ASP A 382 -39.63 24.39 -3.53
N TRP A 383 -38.77 25.18 -4.20
CA TRP A 383 -38.44 26.54 -3.78
C TRP A 383 -39.47 27.53 -4.33
N SER A 384 -40.21 28.19 -3.42
CA SER A 384 -41.10 29.31 -3.74
C SER A 384 -40.34 30.64 -3.80
N ALA A 385 -40.85 31.63 -4.54
CA ALA A 385 -40.23 32.96 -4.58
C ALA A 385 -40.06 33.57 -3.17
N GLY A 386 -38.91 34.20 -2.92
CA GLY A 386 -38.51 34.68 -1.61
C GLY A 386 -37.00 34.65 -1.38
N SER A 387 -36.58 35.18 -0.23
CA SER A 387 -35.18 35.15 0.21
C SER A 387 -34.99 34.09 1.29
N TYR A 388 -33.91 33.31 1.15
CA TYR A 388 -33.52 32.20 1.98
C TYR A 388 -32.07 32.41 2.43
N ASP A 389 -31.81 32.25 3.73
CA ASP A 389 -30.49 32.38 4.33
C ASP A 389 -30.12 31.03 4.96
N LEU A 390 -29.01 30.42 4.51
CA LEU A 390 -28.67 29.04 4.85
C LEU A 390 -27.17 28.79 4.85
N ASP A 391 -26.59 28.55 6.02
CA ASP A 391 -25.20 28.07 6.11
C ASP A 391 -25.09 26.60 5.69
N LEU A 392 -24.06 26.31 4.89
CA LEU A 392 -23.81 25.03 4.23
C LEU A 392 -22.49 24.40 4.72
N PRO A 393 -22.46 23.80 5.92
CA PRO A 393 -21.28 23.13 6.43
C PRO A 393 -20.93 21.90 5.57
N ILE A 394 -19.66 21.79 5.17
CA ILE A 394 -19.12 20.63 4.45
C ILE A 394 -17.87 20.08 5.12
N THR A 395 -17.71 18.76 5.13
CA THR A 395 -16.47 18.12 5.57
C THR A 395 -15.47 18.10 4.41
N ILE A 396 -14.29 18.71 4.59
CA ILE A 396 -13.26 18.82 3.54
C ILE A 396 -11.97 18.09 3.88
N TYR A 397 -11.68 17.81 5.15
CA TYR A 397 -10.51 17.03 5.56
C TYR A 397 -10.82 15.54 5.64
N THR A 398 -9.79 14.72 5.51
CA THR A 398 -9.81 13.33 5.98
C THR A 398 -8.96 13.21 7.23
N SER A 399 -9.49 12.54 8.26
CA SER A 399 -8.74 12.01 9.39
C SER A 399 -8.56 10.51 9.22
N LEU A 400 -7.32 10.01 9.19
CA LEU A 400 -7.02 8.58 9.17
C LEU A 400 -6.39 8.17 10.50
N SER A 401 -7.03 7.25 11.20
CA SER A 401 -6.51 6.62 12.42
C SER A 401 -6.13 5.17 12.20
N GLY A 402 -5.12 4.68 12.91
CA GLY A 402 -4.68 3.30 12.85
C GLY A 402 -3.76 2.92 14.02
N THR A 403 -3.25 1.68 14.03
CA THR A 403 -2.15 1.29 14.94
C THR A 403 -1.03 0.60 14.18
N VAL A 404 0.20 0.76 14.68
CA VAL A 404 1.43 0.15 14.16
C VAL A 404 1.97 -0.85 15.19
N GLN A 405 2.41 -2.01 14.72
CA GLN A 405 2.99 -3.07 15.56
C GLN A 405 4.11 -3.81 14.84
N ASP A 406 4.95 -4.52 15.59
CA ASP A 406 5.99 -5.39 15.03
C ASP A 406 5.41 -6.73 14.55
N GLN A 407 6.25 -7.52 13.88
CA GLN A 407 5.93 -8.86 13.40
C GLN A 407 5.60 -9.89 14.51
N ASN A 408 5.79 -9.53 15.79
CA ASN A 408 5.43 -10.34 16.96
C ASN A 408 4.13 -9.86 17.63
N GLY A 409 3.55 -8.75 17.17
CA GLY A 409 2.36 -8.11 17.73
C GLY A 409 2.62 -7.04 18.81
N ASN A 410 3.88 -6.73 19.13
CA ASN A 410 4.24 -5.66 20.05
C ASN A 410 3.92 -4.30 19.43
N LYS A 411 3.26 -3.40 20.18
CA LYS A 411 2.94 -2.05 19.67
C LYS A 411 4.20 -1.19 19.54
N ILE A 412 4.32 -0.49 18.41
CA ILE A 412 5.49 0.34 18.11
C ILE A 412 5.19 1.79 18.44
N ASN A 413 5.85 2.30 19.48
CA ASN A 413 5.88 3.71 19.87
C ASN A 413 7.00 4.44 19.10
N GLY A 414 6.76 5.68 18.66
CA GLY A 414 7.77 6.49 17.98
C GLY A 414 7.96 6.20 16.49
N ALA A 415 7.02 5.50 15.84
CA ALA A 415 6.99 5.39 14.38
C ALA A 415 6.19 6.57 13.78
N VAL A 416 6.72 7.21 12.74
CA VAL A 416 6.08 8.36 12.10
C VAL A 416 5.16 7.87 10.99
N ALA A 417 3.85 7.92 11.22
CA ALA A 417 2.85 7.71 10.18
C ALA A 417 2.67 9.01 9.38
N LYS A 418 2.85 8.96 8.06
CA LYS A 418 2.74 10.15 7.21
C LYS A 418 2.02 9.89 5.90
N TRP A 419 1.30 10.92 5.44
CA TRP A 419 0.88 11.01 4.05
C TRP A 419 1.91 11.81 3.25
N THR A 420 2.23 11.28 2.07
CA THR A 420 2.84 12.05 0.99
C THR A 420 1.85 12.13 -0.18
N THR A 421 2.02 13.11 -1.07
CA THR A 421 1.41 13.08 -2.40
C THR A 421 1.82 11.78 -3.11
N CYS A 422 1.10 11.41 -4.17
CA CYS A 422 1.52 10.27 -4.98
C CYS A 422 2.84 10.50 -5.74
N SER A 423 3.27 11.77 -5.85
CA SER A 423 4.62 12.23 -6.25
C SER A 423 5.61 12.36 -5.06
N ASP A 424 5.32 11.73 -3.92
CA ASP A 424 6.18 11.55 -2.75
C ASP A 424 6.56 12.83 -1.96
N SER A 425 5.92 13.97 -2.25
CA SER A 425 6.06 15.21 -1.45
C SER A 425 5.30 15.11 -0.13
N ALA A 426 5.86 15.58 0.99
CA ALA A 426 5.22 15.48 2.30
C ALA A 426 3.92 16.31 2.39
N VAL A 427 2.93 15.79 3.12
CA VAL A 427 1.61 16.46 3.32
C VAL A 427 1.30 16.64 4.80
N THR A 428 1.30 15.55 5.57
CA THR A 428 1.02 15.55 7.02
C THR A 428 1.65 14.33 7.68
N SER A 429 1.88 14.38 8.99
CA SER A 429 2.47 13.27 9.75
C SER A 429 2.11 13.33 11.24
N ASP A 430 1.96 12.16 11.84
CA ASP A 430 1.79 11.94 13.28
C ASP A 430 2.77 10.86 13.76
N THR A 431 3.04 10.80 15.07
CA THR A 431 4.00 9.85 15.67
C THR A 431 3.28 8.91 16.64
N THR A 432 3.45 7.60 16.43
CA THR A 432 2.69 6.59 17.16
C THR A 432 2.94 6.62 18.67
N ASP A 433 1.86 6.47 19.44
CA ASP A 433 1.89 6.48 20.90
C ASP A 433 2.38 5.16 21.53
N SER A 434 2.31 5.04 22.86
CA SER A 434 2.64 3.79 23.59
C SER A 434 1.77 2.57 23.23
N ASN A 435 0.59 2.78 22.64
CA ASN A 435 -0.31 1.75 22.14
C ASN A 435 -0.11 1.50 20.62
N GLY A 436 0.86 2.19 20.01
CA GLY A 436 1.14 2.20 18.58
C GLY A 436 0.12 2.97 17.76
N ALA A 437 -0.78 3.72 18.37
CA ALA A 437 -1.85 4.45 17.70
C ALA A 437 -1.35 5.76 17.08
N PHE A 438 -1.88 6.10 15.90
CA PHE A 438 -1.66 7.39 15.22
C PHE A 438 -2.99 7.91 14.64
N THR A 439 -3.07 9.23 14.45
CA THR A 439 -4.15 9.93 13.75
C THR A 439 -3.58 11.07 12.90
N ILE A 440 -3.66 10.95 11.57
CA ILE A 440 -3.25 12.01 10.63
C ILE A 440 -4.46 12.72 10.03
N LYS A 441 -4.47 14.06 10.03
CA LYS A 441 -5.47 14.92 9.36
C LYS A 441 -4.80 15.70 8.21
N ALA A 442 -5.44 15.73 7.05
CA ALA A 442 -5.10 16.59 5.90
C ALA A 442 -6.38 16.88 5.09
N LEU A 443 -6.33 17.82 4.15
CA LEU A 443 -7.42 17.97 3.17
C LEU A 443 -7.67 16.63 2.47
N SER A 444 -8.92 16.31 2.14
CA SER A 444 -9.28 15.04 1.52
C SER A 444 -8.75 14.97 0.08
N GLY A 445 -8.17 13.83 -0.32
CA GLY A 445 -7.44 13.72 -1.60
C GLY A 445 -6.66 12.42 -1.74
N SER A 446 -5.82 12.31 -2.78
CA SER A 446 -5.07 11.08 -3.08
C SER A 446 -3.64 11.10 -2.52
N TYR A 447 -3.34 10.15 -1.64
CA TYR A 447 -2.08 10.10 -0.89
C TYR A 447 -1.46 8.70 -0.83
N LYS A 448 -0.14 8.67 -0.67
CA LYS A 448 0.62 7.49 -0.24
C LYS A 448 0.74 7.48 1.28
N LEU A 449 0.34 6.40 1.93
CA LEU A 449 0.58 6.17 3.36
C LEU A 449 1.94 5.52 3.56
N LYS A 450 2.77 6.12 4.42
CA LYS A 450 4.10 5.61 4.78
C LYS A 450 4.26 5.61 6.29
N ILE A 451 4.92 4.59 6.82
CA ILE A 451 5.37 4.56 8.22
C ILE A 451 6.90 4.63 8.22
N GLU A 452 7.48 5.51 9.02
CA GLU A 452 8.93 5.62 9.19
C GLU A 452 9.36 5.26 10.61
N TYR A 453 10.28 4.30 10.73
CA TYR A 453 10.73 3.79 12.03
C TYR A 453 12.20 3.36 11.96
N ASN A 454 13.00 3.76 12.94
CA ASN A 454 14.45 3.48 13.01
C ASN A 454 15.26 3.79 11.72
N GLY A 455 14.81 4.76 10.91
CA GLY A 455 15.44 5.14 9.64
C GLY A 455 14.95 4.36 8.41
N PHE A 456 13.98 3.45 8.56
CA PHE A 456 13.37 2.68 7.49
C PHE A 456 12.00 3.26 7.12
N THR A 457 11.75 3.43 5.82
CA THR A 457 10.43 3.84 5.28
C THR A 457 9.69 2.61 4.79
N TYR A 458 8.55 2.31 5.40
CA TYR A 458 7.63 1.25 5.02
C TYR A 458 6.45 1.87 4.26
N LEU A 459 6.23 1.42 3.02
CA LEU A 459 5.09 1.84 2.20
C LEU A 459 3.87 0.98 2.53
N VAL A 460 2.69 1.59 2.65
CA VAL A 460 1.46 0.91 3.09
C VAL A 460 0.37 1.12 2.05
N SER A 461 0.02 0.05 1.33
CA SER A 461 -1.10 0.04 0.40
C SER A 461 -2.43 0.02 1.13
N VAL A 462 -3.40 0.84 0.70
CA VAL A 462 -4.76 0.91 1.26
C VAL A 462 -5.75 0.56 0.16
N GLY A 463 -6.67 -0.37 0.41
CA GLY A 463 -7.53 -0.97 -0.62
C GLY A 463 -6.80 -1.88 -1.63
N GLY A 464 -5.47 -1.90 -1.62
CA GLY A 464 -4.60 -2.52 -2.63
C GLY A 464 -3.68 -1.50 -3.30
N ASP A 465 -4.04 -0.22 -3.27
CA ASP A 465 -3.33 0.87 -3.94
C ASP A 465 -2.28 1.52 -3.03
N GLU A 466 -1.09 1.81 -3.56
CA GLU A 466 -0.11 2.67 -2.88
C GLU A 466 -0.57 4.13 -2.85
N CYS A 467 -1.17 4.62 -3.94
CA CYS A 467 -1.75 5.95 -4.10
C CYS A 467 -3.26 5.84 -3.91
N HIS A 468 -3.74 5.95 -2.68
CA HIS A 468 -5.15 5.74 -2.35
C HIS A 468 -5.92 7.08 -2.28
N ALA A 469 -7.14 7.10 -2.79
CA ALA A 469 -8.03 8.26 -2.74
C ALA A 469 -8.82 8.28 -1.41
N TYR A 470 -8.52 9.23 -0.54
CA TYR A 470 -9.16 9.37 0.77
C TYR A 470 -10.35 10.34 0.68
N ASP A 471 -11.55 9.85 1.00
CA ASP A 471 -12.78 10.65 1.10
C ASP A 471 -12.87 11.43 2.42
N PRO A 472 -13.67 12.51 2.48
CA PRO A 472 -13.72 13.37 3.66
C PRO A 472 -14.35 12.66 4.87
N GLY A 473 -14.00 13.11 6.07
CA GLY A 473 -14.47 12.53 7.33
C GLY A 473 -13.42 11.67 8.03
N SER A 474 -13.87 10.72 8.86
CA SER A 474 -12.99 9.92 9.72
C SER A 474 -12.93 8.45 9.28
N LEU A 475 -11.76 8.01 8.85
CA LEU A 475 -11.43 6.62 8.52
C LEU A 475 -10.59 5.99 9.63
N SER A 476 -10.86 4.73 9.96
CA SER A 476 -10.04 3.92 10.86
C SER A 476 -9.63 2.63 10.18
N LEU A 477 -8.33 2.30 10.21
CA LEU A 477 -7.83 1.04 9.67
C LEU A 477 -8.35 -0.13 10.51
N SER A 478 -9.02 -1.09 9.86
CA SER A 478 -9.62 -2.28 10.50
C SER A 478 -8.60 -3.31 10.99
N SER A 479 -7.31 -3.13 10.63
CA SER A 479 -6.20 -3.97 11.04
C SER A 479 -4.99 -3.09 11.37
N ALA A 480 -4.13 -3.58 12.28
CA ALA A 480 -2.87 -2.93 12.57
C ALA A 480 -1.88 -3.06 11.40
N ILE A 481 -1.10 -2.01 11.15
CA ILE A 481 0.02 -2.05 10.21
C ILE A 481 1.16 -2.83 10.88
N VAL A 482 1.56 -3.95 10.28
CA VAL A 482 2.62 -4.83 10.80
C VAL A 482 3.94 -4.50 10.12
N LEU A 483 4.89 -3.95 10.87
CA LEU A 483 6.25 -3.70 10.40
C LEU A 483 7.14 -4.91 10.67
N GLN A 484 7.94 -5.30 9.69
CA GLN A 484 9.09 -6.17 9.90
C GLN A 484 10.23 -5.32 10.44
N ILE A 485 10.56 -5.43 11.74
CA ILE A 485 11.61 -4.61 12.39
C ILE A 485 12.84 -5.42 12.84
N THR A 486 12.92 -6.70 12.48
CA THR A 486 14.13 -7.52 12.61
C THR A 486 14.59 -8.03 11.26
N SER A 487 15.90 -8.13 11.09
CA SER A 487 16.51 -9.04 10.12
C SER A 487 16.79 -10.36 10.82
N ARG A 488 16.38 -11.48 10.22
CA ARG A 488 16.64 -12.84 10.73
C ARG A 488 17.34 -13.68 9.67
N LEU A 489 18.52 -14.17 9.99
CA LEU A 489 19.30 -15.07 9.15
C LEU A 489 19.21 -16.50 9.69
N THR A 490 18.86 -17.43 8.81
CA THR A 490 18.92 -18.87 9.07
C THR A 490 19.82 -19.57 8.05
N GLY A 491 20.46 -20.65 8.46
CA GLY A 491 21.38 -21.39 7.61
C GLY A 491 22.09 -22.51 8.34
N TYR A 492 23.13 -23.04 7.69
CA TYR A 492 23.90 -24.17 8.18
C TYR A 492 25.40 -23.88 8.08
N ILE A 493 26.19 -24.33 9.06
CA ILE A 493 27.66 -24.32 9.05
C ILE A 493 28.13 -25.77 8.91
N HIS A 494 28.79 -26.11 7.80
CA HIS A 494 29.20 -27.50 7.51
C HIS A 494 30.73 -27.64 7.42
N ASP A 495 31.22 -28.86 7.60
CA ASP A 495 32.61 -29.25 7.36
C ASP A 495 32.88 -29.61 5.88
N GLU A 496 34.12 -29.92 5.55
CA GLU A 496 34.54 -30.28 4.18
C GLU A 496 33.98 -31.62 3.66
N ASP A 497 33.44 -32.47 4.54
CA ASP A 497 32.75 -33.72 4.16
C ASP A 497 31.22 -33.50 4.02
N GLY A 498 30.70 -32.35 4.46
CA GLY A 498 29.28 -32.00 4.46
C GLY A 498 28.54 -32.29 5.76
N ASN A 499 29.22 -32.62 6.87
CA ASN A 499 28.60 -32.77 8.19
C ASN A 499 28.37 -31.39 8.84
N GLY A 500 27.36 -31.28 9.71
CA GLY A 500 27.12 -30.06 10.49
C GLY A 500 28.18 -29.81 11.58
N ILE A 501 28.79 -28.62 11.59
CA ILE A 501 29.74 -28.21 12.64
C ILE A 501 28.94 -27.70 13.83
N SER A 502 28.95 -28.45 14.93
CA SER A 502 28.23 -28.10 16.17
C SER A 502 29.03 -27.17 17.09
N GLY A 503 28.34 -26.25 17.78
CA GLY A 503 28.95 -25.30 18.71
C GLY A 503 29.76 -24.17 18.06
N ALA A 504 29.74 -24.04 16.72
CA ALA A 504 30.31 -22.90 16.03
C ALA A 504 29.51 -21.64 16.39
N THR A 505 30.20 -20.56 16.78
CA THR A 505 29.51 -19.31 17.14
C THR A 505 29.33 -18.45 15.90
N VAL A 506 28.09 -18.28 15.46
CA VAL A 506 27.74 -17.41 14.31
C VAL A 506 27.28 -16.07 14.87
N LYS A 507 27.86 -14.95 14.41
CA LYS A 507 27.57 -13.62 14.95
C LYS A 507 27.59 -12.52 13.90
N TRP A 508 26.82 -11.47 14.17
CA TRP A 508 26.93 -10.18 13.46
C TRP A 508 27.73 -9.20 14.32
N THR A 509 28.65 -8.49 13.66
CA THR A 509 29.29 -7.29 14.21
C THR A 509 28.97 -6.09 13.33
N THR A 510 29.06 -4.87 13.88
CA THR A 510 29.11 -3.65 13.07
C THR A 510 30.26 -3.71 12.05
N CYS A 511 30.27 -2.81 11.05
CA CYS A 511 31.42 -2.67 10.16
C CYS A 511 32.72 -2.33 10.93
N SER A 512 32.58 -1.67 12.09
CA SER A 512 33.63 -1.37 13.08
C SER A 512 33.88 -2.50 14.10
N ASP A 513 33.47 -3.73 13.78
CA ASP A 513 33.80 -4.97 14.49
C ASP A 513 33.30 -5.07 15.96
N SER A 514 32.35 -4.23 16.35
CA SER A 514 31.64 -4.33 17.65
C SER A 514 30.52 -5.37 17.57
N ASP A 515 30.39 -6.25 18.58
CA ASP A 515 29.37 -7.31 18.59
C ASP A 515 27.94 -6.75 18.66
N VAL A 516 27.04 -7.31 17.83
CA VAL A 516 25.61 -6.92 17.74
C VAL A 516 24.70 -8.03 18.24
N THR A 517 24.93 -9.27 17.76
CA THR A 517 24.12 -10.45 18.11
C THR A 517 24.93 -11.72 17.81
N SER A 518 24.71 -12.80 18.55
CA SER A 518 25.43 -14.06 18.39
C SER A 518 24.57 -15.27 18.75
N THR A 519 24.77 -16.37 18.04
CA THR A 519 24.12 -17.67 18.25
C THR A 519 25.16 -18.79 18.14
N THR A 520 24.81 -20.02 18.56
CA THR A 520 25.67 -21.21 18.42
C THR A 520 24.95 -22.30 17.64
N THR A 521 25.66 -22.97 16.74
CA THR A 521 25.10 -24.04 15.90
C THR A 521 24.73 -25.29 16.70
N ASP A 522 23.65 -25.95 16.29
CA ASP A 522 23.20 -27.23 16.86
C ASP A 522 24.00 -28.44 16.32
N SER A 523 23.54 -29.67 16.59
CA SER A 523 24.21 -30.89 16.11
C SER A 523 24.13 -31.14 14.60
N ALA A 524 23.28 -30.42 13.88
CA ALA A 524 23.17 -30.43 12.42
C ALA A 524 23.89 -29.22 11.79
N GLY A 525 24.60 -28.42 12.57
CA GLY A 525 25.23 -27.18 12.09
C GLY A 525 24.23 -26.04 11.85
N THR A 526 22.95 -26.22 12.18
CA THR A 526 21.90 -25.24 11.93
C THR A 526 22.04 -24.06 12.88
N PHE A 527 21.80 -22.84 12.38
CA PHE A 527 21.77 -21.63 13.19
C PHE A 527 20.58 -20.72 12.86
N THR A 528 20.22 -19.87 13.81
CA THR A 528 19.32 -18.74 13.62
C THR A 528 19.88 -17.54 14.36
N LEU A 529 20.09 -16.45 13.64
CA LEU A 529 20.66 -15.19 14.11
C LEU A 529 19.64 -14.06 13.85
N SER A 530 19.51 -13.08 14.75
CA SER A 530 18.56 -11.98 14.58
C SER A 530 19.00 -10.70 15.27
N ALA A 531 18.69 -9.57 14.64
CA ALA A 531 18.92 -8.20 15.14
C ALA A 531 17.94 -7.23 14.45
N THR A 532 18.00 -5.94 14.77
CA THR A 532 17.45 -4.89 13.91
C THR A 532 18.14 -4.90 12.54
N PRO A 533 17.45 -4.54 11.44
CA PRO A 533 18.07 -4.33 10.13
C PRO A 533 19.23 -3.32 10.17
N GLY A 534 20.24 -3.48 9.30
CA GLY A 534 21.43 -2.62 9.29
C GLY A 534 22.66 -3.22 8.61
N ASN A 535 23.77 -2.46 8.59
CA ASN A 535 25.03 -2.90 7.96
C ASN A 535 25.89 -3.71 8.94
N TYR A 536 26.05 -5.01 8.68
CA TYR A 536 26.78 -5.93 9.56
C TYR A 536 27.72 -6.88 8.82
N LYS A 537 28.87 -7.14 9.44
CA LYS A 537 29.76 -8.25 9.08
C LYS A 537 29.23 -9.55 9.68
N LEU A 538 29.02 -10.57 8.84
CA LEU A 538 28.75 -11.94 9.29
C LEU A 538 30.08 -12.64 9.62
N LYS A 539 30.15 -13.26 10.80
CA LYS A 539 31.33 -13.97 11.28
C LYS A 539 30.95 -15.32 11.87
N VAL A 540 31.85 -16.29 11.71
CA VAL A 540 31.73 -17.63 12.28
C VAL A 540 33.00 -17.92 13.07
N VAL A 541 32.87 -18.44 14.29
CA VAL A 541 33.99 -18.79 15.16
C VAL A 541 34.01 -20.29 15.40
N ILE A 542 35.09 -20.95 14.99
CA ILE A 542 35.30 -22.41 15.10
C ILE A 542 36.66 -22.65 15.75
N GLY A 543 36.69 -23.42 16.84
CA GLY A 543 37.94 -23.71 17.57
C GLY A 543 38.67 -22.49 18.17
N GLY A 544 38.02 -21.33 18.23
CA GLY A 544 38.61 -20.04 18.59
C GLY A 544 39.09 -19.20 17.41
N THR A 545 39.23 -19.78 16.21
CA THR A 545 39.51 -19.05 14.97
C THR A 545 38.25 -18.33 14.50
N THR A 546 38.36 -17.03 14.22
CA THR A 546 37.26 -16.23 13.64
C THR A 546 37.42 -16.11 12.13
N TYR A 547 36.36 -16.44 11.40
CA TYR A 547 36.24 -16.31 9.95
C TYR A 547 35.23 -15.22 9.63
N ILE A 548 35.51 -14.38 8.63
CA ILE A 548 34.55 -13.43 8.05
C ILE A 548 33.85 -14.12 6.89
N VAL A 549 32.54 -13.98 6.79
CA VAL A 549 31.72 -14.53 5.70
C VAL A 549 31.17 -13.38 4.89
N THR A 550 31.64 -13.26 3.65
CA THR A 550 31.15 -12.26 2.69
C THR A 550 29.88 -12.74 2.00
N LEU A 551 28.92 -11.84 1.82
CA LEU A 551 27.69 -12.07 1.05
C LEU A 551 27.61 -11.05 -0.09
N ALA A 552 27.25 -11.49 -1.29
CA ALA A 552 27.38 -10.68 -2.52
C ALA A 552 28.79 -10.06 -2.73
N ASN A 553 29.84 -10.73 -2.22
CA ASN A 553 31.23 -10.26 -2.13
C ASN A 553 31.48 -9.05 -1.19
N GLU A 554 30.52 -8.67 -0.35
CA GLU A 554 30.65 -7.62 0.66
C GLU A 554 31.00 -8.20 2.04
N GLU A 555 31.95 -7.60 2.77
CA GLU A 555 32.17 -7.93 4.18
C GLU A 555 31.07 -7.36 5.09
N CYS A 556 30.80 -6.05 4.99
CA CYS A 556 29.76 -5.40 5.79
C CYS A 556 28.48 -5.24 4.94
N HIS A 557 27.75 -6.33 4.81
CA HIS A 557 26.54 -6.41 4.00
C HIS A 557 25.35 -5.68 4.67
N TYR A 558 24.39 -5.20 3.86
CA TYR A 558 23.17 -4.54 4.34
C TYR A 558 22.05 -5.55 4.59
N TRP A 559 21.76 -5.80 5.86
CA TRP A 559 20.76 -6.75 6.30
C TRP A 559 19.38 -6.10 6.36
N GLN A 560 18.56 -6.36 5.34
CA GLN A 560 17.17 -5.90 5.25
C GLN A 560 16.26 -6.56 6.28
N ALA A 561 15.09 -5.95 6.51
CA ALA A 561 14.03 -6.51 7.35
C ALA A 561 13.43 -7.80 6.75
N GLY A 562 13.03 -8.72 7.62
CA GLY A 562 12.44 -10.02 7.26
C GLY A 562 13.41 -11.20 7.43
N ASP A 563 13.05 -12.32 6.82
CA ASP A 563 13.75 -13.60 6.91
C ASP A 563 14.63 -13.85 5.68
N LEU A 564 15.91 -14.17 5.90
CA LEU A 564 16.79 -14.76 4.90
C LEU A 564 17.20 -16.17 5.32
N THR A 565 16.95 -17.14 4.45
CA THR A 565 17.47 -18.52 4.57
C THR A 565 18.57 -18.72 3.54
N LEU A 566 19.77 -19.11 3.98
CA LEU A 566 20.85 -19.46 3.07
C LEU A 566 20.50 -20.75 2.31
N SER A 567 20.54 -20.70 0.98
CA SER A 567 20.24 -21.83 0.09
C SER A 567 21.35 -22.88 0.02
N ALA A 568 22.53 -22.57 0.52
CA ALA A 568 23.68 -23.45 0.65
C ALA A 568 24.31 -23.30 2.06
N PRO A 569 24.94 -24.36 2.61
CA PRO A 569 25.70 -24.25 3.85
C PRO A 569 26.94 -23.36 3.67
N ILE A 570 27.36 -22.72 4.75
CA ILE A 570 28.68 -22.08 4.83
C ILE A 570 29.67 -23.18 5.22
N THR A 571 30.46 -23.64 4.25
CA THR A 571 31.44 -24.73 4.45
C THR A 571 32.78 -24.18 4.97
N PHE A 572 33.33 -24.83 6.00
CA PHE A 572 34.69 -24.59 6.49
C PHE A 572 35.50 -25.88 6.48
N ALA A 573 36.78 -25.79 6.13
CA ALA A 573 37.72 -26.87 6.38
C ALA A 573 37.99 -26.98 7.90
N THR A 574 37.97 -28.21 8.40
CA THR A 574 38.15 -28.54 9.83
C THR A 574 39.38 -29.41 10.07
N LYS A 575 39.91 -30.05 9.01
CA LYS A 575 41.00 -31.03 9.10
C LYS A 575 42.38 -30.41 8.95
N SER A 576 43.33 -31.05 9.63
CA SER A 576 44.75 -31.03 9.32
C SER A 576 45.09 -32.28 8.51
N ASN A 577 45.78 -32.13 7.38
CA ASN A 577 46.34 -33.23 6.61
C ASN A 577 47.86 -33.25 6.76
N LEU A 578 48.41 -34.29 7.40
CA LEU A 578 49.86 -34.48 7.50
C LEU A 578 50.37 -35.38 6.39
N PHE A 579 51.23 -34.83 5.53
CA PHE A 579 51.93 -35.51 4.45
C PHE A 579 53.38 -35.78 4.83
N GLY A 580 53.90 -36.94 4.47
CA GLY A 580 55.30 -37.28 4.72
C GLY A 580 55.68 -38.63 4.14
N THR A 581 56.94 -39.01 4.32
CA THR A 581 57.45 -40.36 4.02
C THR A 581 58.02 -41.00 5.28
N VAL A 582 58.05 -42.33 5.32
CA VAL A 582 58.75 -43.12 6.32
C VAL A 582 59.84 -43.94 5.63
N GLN A 583 61.04 -43.93 6.19
CA GLN A 583 62.20 -44.66 5.69
C GLN A 583 62.98 -45.32 6.84
N ASP A 584 63.86 -46.26 6.51
CA ASP A 584 64.83 -46.79 7.48
C ASP A 584 66.09 -45.91 7.60
N GLU A 585 66.97 -46.23 8.55
CA GLU A 585 68.26 -45.56 8.75
C GLU A 585 69.23 -45.68 7.55
N SER A 586 68.97 -46.60 6.62
CA SER A 586 69.75 -46.75 5.37
C SER A 586 69.16 -45.94 4.20
N GLY A 587 68.01 -45.28 4.40
CA GLY A 587 67.30 -44.51 3.38
C GLY A 587 66.35 -45.32 2.51
N ASN A 588 66.07 -46.59 2.84
CA ASN A 588 65.06 -47.37 2.13
C ASN A 588 63.67 -46.93 2.58
N VAL A 589 62.79 -46.61 1.62
CA VAL A 589 61.40 -46.26 1.92
C VAL A 589 60.63 -47.48 2.46
N LEU A 590 59.81 -47.26 3.50
CA LEU A 590 59.13 -48.34 4.22
C LEU A 590 57.63 -48.34 3.91
N SER A 591 57.16 -49.37 3.21
CA SER A 591 55.76 -49.57 2.84
C SER A 591 54.95 -50.32 3.92
N GLY A 592 53.63 -50.08 3.99
CA GLY A 592 52.72 -50.74 4.94
C GLY A 592 52.89 -50.32 6.40
N VAL A 593 53.69 -49.29 6.67
CA VAL A 593 53.95 -48.78 8.02
C VAL A 593 52.78 -47.95 8.50
N THR A 594 52.25 -48.23 9.70
CA THR A 594 51.14 -47.45 10.26
C THR A 594 51.66 -46.17 10.89
N VAL A 595 51.22 -45.01 10.38
CA VAL A 595 51.44 -43.68 10.96
C VAL A 595 50.12 -43.23 11.61
N LYS A 596 50.17 -42.70 12.83
CA LYS A 596 48.95 -42.37 13.60
C LYS A 596 49.10 -41.13 14.46
N PHE A 597 48.01 -40.38 14.57
CA PHE A 597 47.84 -39.37 15.60
C PHE A 597 47.21 -40.01 16.84
N THR A 598 47.75 -39.65 18.00
CA THR A 598 47.15 -39.94 19.30
C THR A 598 47.01 -38.63 20.08
N THR A 599 46.01 -38.55 20.96
CA THR A 599 45.91 -37.46 21.96
C THR A 599 47.19 -37.38 22.81
N CYS A 600 47.41 -36.27 23.52
CA CYS A 600 48.53 -36.20 24.47
C CYS A 600 48.44 -37.27 25.59
N SER A 601 47.24 -37.80 25.86
CA SER A 601 46.97 -38.96 26.73
C SER A 601 46.94 -40.31 26.00
N ASP A 602 47.57 -40.39 24.82
CA ASP A 602 47.87 -41.60 24.06
C ASP A 602 46.68 -42.40 23.46
N ALA A 603 45.43 -41.92 23.60
CA ALA A 603 44.27 -42.46 22.88
C ALA A 603 44.36 -42.20 21.36
N ASN A 604 43.89 -43.14 20.53
CA ASN A 604 43.92 -43.02 19.06
C ASN A 604 42.94 -41.93 18.56
N VAL A 605 43.37 -41.15 17.58
CA VAL A 605 42.57 -40.11 16.90
C VAL A 605 42.41 -40.45 15.42
N ALA A 606 43.50 -40.75 14.72
CA ALA A 606 43.51 -41.12 13.32
C ALA A 606 44.73 -41.98 12.99
N SER A 607 44.63 -42.82 11.96
CA SER A 607 45.73 -43.64 11.46
C SER A 607 45.67 -43.86 9.96
N SER A 608 46.84 -43.91 9.33
CA SER A 608 47.06 -44.15 7.91
C SER A 608 48.22 -45.14 7.73
N THR A 609 48.41 -45.69 6.53
CA THR A 609 49.50 -46.61 6.20
C THR A 609 50.31 -46.11 5.02
N THR A 610 51.63 -46.29 5.05
CA THR A 610 52.50 -45.87 3.95
C THR A 610 52.29 -46.69 2.68
N ASP A 611 52.36 -46.03 1.52
CA ASP A 611 52.26 -46.62 0.19
C ASP A 611 53.54 -47.37 -0.23
N SER A 612 53.64 -47.79 -1.50
CA SER A 612 54.84 -48.47 -2.03
C SER A 612 56.11 -47.60 -2.05
N ASN A 613 55.96 -46.27 -1.97
CA ASN A 613 57.03 -45.28 -1.95
C ASN A 613 57.34 -44.80 -0.52
N GLY A 614 56.75 -45.44 0.50
CA GLY A 614 56.85 -45.03 1.89
C GLY A 614 56.09 -43.75 2.25
N ALA A 615 55.30 -43.18 1.33
CA ALA A 615 54.54 -41.95 1.52
C ALA A 615 53.22 -42.20 2.27
N PHE A 616 52.81 -41.27 3.12
CA PHE A 616 51.52 -41.30 3.82
C PHE A 616 50.81 -39.95 3.75
N THR A 617 49.49 -39.99 3.82
CA THR A 617 48.62 -38.85 4.18
C THR A 617 47.84 -39.24 5.42
N LEU A 618 47.92 -38.44 6.49
CA LEU A 618 47.27 -38.67 7.77
C LEU A 618 46.37 -37.47 8.11
N SER A 619 45.07 -37.64 7.93
CA SER A 619 44.06 -36.61 8.17
C SER A 619 43.41 -36.77 9.54
N ALA A 620 43.22 -35.66 10.26
CA ALA A 620 42.44 -35.57 11.49
C ALA A 620 41.85 -34.17 11.64
N VAL A 621 40.81 -33.97 12.45
CA VAL A 621 40.33 -32.62 12.83
C VAL A 621 41.49 -31.84 13.48
N ALA A 622 41.62 -30.55 13.18
CA ALA A 622 42.66 -29.68 13.74
C ALA A 622 42.69 -29.74 15.28
N GLY A 623 43.88 -29.80 15.88
CA GLY A 623 44.06 -30.09 17.30
C GLY A 623 45.49 -30.41 17.71
N THR A 624 45.69 -30.87 18.95
CA THR A 624 47.03 -31.12 19.51
C THR A 624 47.28 -32.61 19.76
N TYR A 625 48.25 -33.17 19.03
CA TYR A 625 48.46 -34.62 18.91
C TYR A 625 49.92 -35.04 19.01
N LYS A 626 50.14 -36.22 19.61
CA LYS A 626 51.37 -37.01 19.49
C LYS A 626 51.36 -37.75 18.15
N LEU A 627 52.36 -37.51 17.31
CA LEU A 627 52.61 -38.28 16.09
C LEU A 627 53.36 -39.58 16.43
N LYS A 628 52.90 -40.72 15.93
CA LYS A 628 53.51 -42.03 16.18
C LYS A 628 53.59 -42.88 14.93
N VAL A 629 54.62 -43.72 14.87
CA VAL A 629 54.82 -44.72 13.83
C VAL A 629 54.85 -46.12 14.46
N VAL A 630 54.19 -47.10 13.84
CA VAL A 630 54.19 -48.50 14.29
C VAL A 630 54.89 -49.36 13.25
N TYR A 631 56.00 -49.98 13.62
CA TYR A 631 56.83 -50.79 12.72
C TYR A 631 57.56 -51.90 13.51
N GLY A 632 57.65 -53.10 12.94
CA GLY A 632 58.27 -54.25 13.61
C GLY A 632 57.66 -54.62 14.97
N GLY A 633 56.35 -54.38 15.15
CA GLY A 633 55.65 -54.55 16.43
C GLY A 633 55.93 -53.46 17.49
N SER A 634 56.91 -52.58 17.24
CA SER A 634 57.27 -51.46 18.11
C SER A 634 56.49 -50.19 17.74
N THR A 635 56.29 -49.28 18.71
CA THR A 635 55.70 -47.95 18.46
C THR A 635 56.72 -46.87 18.79
N TYR A 636 57.04 -46.04 17.81
CA TYR A 636 57.99 -44.93 17.88
C TYR A 636 57.21 -43.62 18.04
N LEU A 637 57.60 -42.79 19.01
CA LEU A 637 57.07 -41.43 19.19
C LEU A 637 57.91 -40.46 18.35
N ILE A 638 57.26 -39.74 17.43
CA ILE A 638 57.93 -38.81 16.52
C ILE A 638 57.72 -37.40 17.07
N LYS A 639 58.82 -36.74 17.43
CA LYS A 639 58.81 -35.35 17.90
C LYS A 639 58.94 -34.40 16.71
N ILE A 640 58.12 -33.36 16.67
CA ILE A 640 58.25 -32.28 15.68
C ILE A 640 58.83 -31.08 16.41
N ASN A 641 60.00 -30.60 15.99
CA ASN A 641 60.76 -29.53 16.66
C ASN A 641 60.96 -29.81 18.17
N ASP A 642 61.36 -31.05 18.50
CA ASP A 642 61.48 -31.61 19.86
C ASP A 642 60.21 -31.64 20.73
N VAL A 643 59.06 -31.21 20.21
CA VAL A 643 57.76 -31.29 20.89
C VAL A 643 57.11 -32.66 20.70
N GLU A 644 56.67 -33.29 21.79
CA GLU A 644 56.00 -34.60 21.75
C GLU A 644 54.52 -34.53 21.36
N CYS A 645 53.79 -33.53 21.84
CA CYS A 645 52.39 -33.31 21.47
C CYS A 645 52.28 -31.97 20.73
N SER A 646 52.28 -32.02 19.41
CA SER A 646 52.33 -30.84 18.53
C SER A 646 50.93 -30.37 18.18
N SER A 647 50.75 -29.06 18.03
CA SER A 647 49.48 -28.47 17.61
C SER A 647 49.45 -28.31 16.09
N TRP A 648 48.34 -28.72 15.50
CA TRP A 648 48.08 -28.73 14.05
C TRP A 648 46.83 -27.88 13.79
N SER A 649 46.97 -26.78 13.06
CA SER A 649 45.81 -26.00 12.61
C SER A 649 45.11 -26.68 11.43
N VAL A 650 44.03 -26.08 10.93
CA VAL A 650 43.42 -26.49 9.66
C VAL A 650 44.45 -26.33 8.53
N GLY A 651 44.45 -27.24 7.55
CA GLY A 651 45.24 -27.17 6.32
C GLY A 651 46.23 -28.31 6.11
N ASP A 652 47.09 -28.15 5.11
CA ASP A 652 48.02 -29.18 4.62
C ASP A 652 49.44 -28.95 5.15
N PHE A 653 50.03 -30.00 5.74
CA PHE A 653 51.35 -29.97 6.37
C PHE A 653 52.27 -31.00 5.74
N GLN A 654 53.26 -30.55 4.98
CA GLN A 654 54.32 -31.42 4.47
C GLN A 654 55.47 -31.51 5.48
N LEU A 655 55.82 -32.71 5.94
CA LEU A 655 57.06 -32.92 6.68
C LEU A 655 58.26 -32.59 5.78
N SER A 656 59.16 -31.73 6.28
CA SER A 656 60.37 -31.27 5.57
C SER A 656 61.48 -32.32 5.45
N SER A 657 61.28 -33.51 6.03
CA SER A 657 62.19 -34.63 6.00
C SER A 657 61.41 -35.93 6.26
N ALA A 658 61.91 -37.05 5.74
CA ALA A 658 61.33 -38.35 5.99
C ALA A 658 61.43 -38.72 7.48
N ILE A 659 60.44 -39.43 8.00
CA ILE A 659 60.51 -40.03 9.33
C ILE A 659 61.46 -41.23 9.24
N VAL A 660 62.63 -41.12 9.86
CA VAL A 660 63.61 -42.21 9.93
C VAL A 660 63.25 -43.13 11.10
N ILE A 661 63.10 -44.43 10.83
CA ILE A 661 62.78 -45.48 11.79
C ILE A 661 63.94 -46.49 11.85
N PRO A 662 64.27 -47.04 13.03
CA PRO A 662 65.33 -48.04 13.15
C PRO A 662 65.16 -49.25 12.22
N THR A 663 66.27 -49.62 11.59
CA THR A 663 66.38 -50.77 10.68
C THR A 663 66.07 -52.08 11.40
N LEU A 664 65.34 -52.99 10.74
CA LEU A 664 65.03 -54.30 11.30
C LEU A 664 66.06 -55.36 10.92
N THR A 665 66.29 -56.28 11.85
CA THR A 665 66.83 -57.62 11.60
C THR A 665 65.67 -58.61 11.64
N SER A 666 65.69 -59.64 10.79
CA SER A 666 64.80 -60.79 10.91
C SER A 666 65.60 -62.09 11.01
N LEU A 667 65.15 -63.00 11.87
CA LEU A 667 65.64 -64.38 11.95
C LEU A 667 64.49 -65.32 11.60
N SER A 668 64.62 -65.99 10.46
CA SER A 668 63.82 -67.17 10.13
C SER A 668 64.50 -68.45 10.64
N GLY A 669 63.82 -69.58 10.62
CA GLY A 669 64.43 -70.87 10.93
C GLY A 669 63.39 -71.95 11.24
N THR A 670 63.86 -73.13 11.66
CA THR A 670 63.02 -74.21 12.20
C THR A 670 63.51 -74.65 13.57
N VAL A 671 62.58 -75.05 14.45
CA VAL A 671 62.88 -75.81 15.68
C VAL A 671 62.40 -77.24 15.48
N GLN A 672 63.29 -78.21 15.72
CA GLN A 672 63.02 -79.63 15.50
C GLN A 672 63.40 -80.47 16.73
N ASP A 673 62.84 -81.68 16.82
CA ASP A 673 63.26 -82.70 17.80
C ASP A 673 64.50 -83.50 17.32
N GLU A 674 65.00 -84.40 18.16
CA GLU A 674 66.16 -85.27 17.85
C GLU A 674 65.92 -86.23 16.66
N SER A 675 64.67 -86.37 16.19
CA SER A 675 64.28 -87.15 15.02
C SER A 675 64.04 -86.29 13.77
N GLY A 676 64.21 -84.97 13.87
CA GLY A 676 63.99 -84.01 12.77
C GLY A 676 62.54 -83.55 12.59
N ASN A 677 61.61 -83.93 13.48
CA ASN A 677 60.22 -83.47 13.39
C ASN A 677 60.11 -82.02 13.86
N GLY A 678 59.32 -81.20 13.15
CA GLY A 678 59.04 -79.83 13.54
C GLY A 678 58.31 -79.71 14.87
N LEU A 679 58.85 -78.91 15.80
CA LEU A 679 58.23 -78.66 17.10
C LEU A 679 57.36 -77.40 17.05
N SER A 680 56.04 -77.58 17.10
CA SER A 680 55.06 -76.49 17.04
C SER A 680 54.80 -75.82 18.38
N GLY A 681 54.41 -74.53 18.37
CA GLY A 681 54.08 -73.76 19.57
C GLY A 681 55.28 -73.40 20.47
N VAL A 682 56.51 -73.63 20.00
CA VAL A 682 57.75 -73.25 20.68
C VAL A 682 57.92 -71.74 20.61
N ILE A 683 58.15 -71.08 21.75
CA ILE A 683 58.38 -69.62 21.76
C ILE A 683 59.86 -69.35 21.45
N VAL A 684 60.14 -68.72 20.31
CA VAL A 684 61.48 -68.23 19.95
C VAL A 684 61.52 -66.72 20.21
N LYS A 685 62.52 -66.23 20.94
CA LYS A 685 62.58 -64.83 21.38
C LYS A 685 63.98 -64.24 21.43
N PHE A 686 64.07 -62.95 21.10
CA PHE A 686 65.22 -62.13 21.40
C PHE A 686 65.06 -61.49 22.78
N THR A 687 66.15 -61.54 23.53
CA THR A 687 66.31 -60.83 24.81
C THR A 687 67.57 -59.97 24.73
N THR A 688 67.59 -58.83 25.41
CA THR A 688 68.81 -58.04 25.61
C THR A 688 69.89 -58.89 26.30
N CYS A 689 71.16 -58.47 26.25
CA CYS A 689 72.21 -59.17 27.00
C CYS A 689 71.94 -59.24 28.52
N SER A 690 71.12 -58.32 29.04
CA SER A 690 70.63 -58.28 30.43
C SER A 690 69.26 -58.99 30.62
N ASP A 691 68.92 -59.90 29.71
CA ASP A 691 67.77 -60.81 29.76
C ASP A 691 66.35 -60.20 29.70
N GLY A 692 66.22 -58.87 29.64
CA GLY A 692 64.96 -58.19 29.31
C GLY A 692 64.46 -58.54 27.90
N ASN A 693 63.15 -58.70 27.74
CA ASN A 693 62.51 -59.15 26.48
C ASN A 693 62.56 -58.07 25.39
N VAL A 694 62.79 -58.49 24.13
CA VAL A 694 62.85 -57.58 22.96
C VAL A 694 61.76 -57.92 21.95
N ALA A 695 61.75 -59.16 21.45
CA ALA A 695 60.78 -59.66 20.49
C ALA A 695 60.55 -61.16 20.72
N SER A 696 59.36 -61.66 20.38
CA SER A 696 59.03 -63.09 20.50
C SER A 696 58.02 -63.54 19.45
N THR A 697 58.22 -64.75 18.94
CA THR A 697 57.36 -65.44 17.96
C THR A 697 57.08 -66.87 18.43
N THR A 698 56.17 -67.58 17.79
CA THR A 698 55.89 -69.00 18.03
C THR A 698 56.04 -69.81 16.76
N THR A 699 56.59 -71.02 16.87
CA THR A 699 56.74 -71.92 15.72
C THR A 699 55.42 -72.46 15.18
N ASP A 700 55.34 -72.60 13.86
CA ASP A 700 54.21 -73.16 13.12
C ASP A 700 54.11 -74.70 13.25
N GLY A 701 53.18 -75.33 12.52
CA GLY A 701 52.97 -76.79 12.56
C GLY A 701 54.14 -77.64 12.07
N ASN A 702 55.09 -77.05 11.32
CA ASN A 702 56.32 -77.67 10.82
C ASN A 702 57.55 -77.24 11.64
N GLY A 703 57.36 -76.55 12.77
CA GLY A 703 58.44 -75.99 13.57
C GLY A 703 59.06 -74.71 12.98
N GLY A 704 58.54 -74.19 11.87
CA GLY A 704 59.05 -72.98 11.21
C GLY A 704 58.71 -71.71 12.00
N PHE A 705 59.61 -70.73 11.99
CA PHE A 705 59.36 -69.43 12.61
C PHE A 705 59.96 -68.27 11.81
N THR A 706 59.49 -67.06 12.12
CA THR A 706 60.18 -65.81 11.77
C THR A 706 60.04 -64.83 12.94
N LEU A 707 61.16 -64.22 13.33
CA LEU A 707 61.32 -63.35 14.47
C LEU A 707 62.01 -62.06 14.03
N SER A 708 61.30 -60.94 14.06
CA SER A 708 61.85 -59.62 13.70
C SER A 708 62.06 -58.74 14.92
N ALA A 709 63.14 -57.95 14.92
CA ALA A 709 63.46 -56.94 15.92
C ALA A 709 64.24 -55.79 15.26
N VAL A 710 64.49 -54.69 15.98
CA VAL A 710 65.46 -53.67 15.54
C VAL A 710 66.86 -54.29 15.51
N ALA A 711 67.72 -53.90 14.56
CA ALA A 711 69.12 -54.33 14.54
C ALA A 711 69.84 -54.01 15.87
N GLY A 712 70.66 -54.92 16.39
CA GLY A 712 71.22 -54.80 17.74
C GLY A 712 71.81 -56.10 18.30
N THR A 713 72.26 -56.09 19.55
CA THR A 713 72.94 -57.23 20.19
C THR A 713 72.00 -57.96 21.17
N TYR A 714 71.70 -59.23 20.87
CA TYR A 714 70.66 -60.01 21.57
C TYR A 714 71.09 -61.44 21.90
N LYS A 715 70.61 -61.92 23.05
CA LYS A 715 70.52 -63.34 23.41
C LYS A 715 69.30 -63.96 22.70
N LEU A 716 69.53 -64.93 21.82
CA LEU A 716 68.49 -65.75 21.22
C LEU A 716 68.08 -66.86 22.20
N LYS A 717 66.78 -66.99 22.48
CA LYS A 717 66.25 -68.00 23.40
C LYS A 717 65.05 -68.73 22.82
N VAL A 718 64.95 -70.00 23.18
CA VAL A 718 63.88 -70.92 22.80
C VAL A 718 63.19 -71.40 24.08
N VAL A 719 61.86 -71.38 24.15
CA VAL A 719 61.09 -71.87 25.31
C VAL A 719 60.20 -73.01 24.88
N TYR A 720 60.43 -74.19 25.46
CA TYR A 720 59.72 -75.43 25.15
C TYR A 720 59.53 -76.26 26.42
N GLY A 721 58.34 -76.86 26.59
CA GLY A 721 58.01 -77.65 27.79
C GLY A 721 58.11 -76.88 29.12
N GLY A 722 58.01 -75.55 29.10
CA GLY A 722 58.26 -74.67 30.26
C GLY A 722 59.73 -74.36 30.54
N SER A 723 60.67 -75.08 29.92
CA SER A 723 62.12 -74.84 30.01
C SER A 723 62.56 -73.75 29.03
N THR A 724 63.53 -72.91 29.43
CA THR A 724 64.15 -71.91 28.55
C THR A 724 65.57 -72.32 28.20
N TYR A 725 65.85 -72.41 26.90
CA TYR A 725 67.14 -72.76 26.31
C TYR A 725 67.77 -71.49 25.72
N LEU A 726 69.07 -71.28 25.97
CA LEU A 726 69.86 -70.20 25.38
C LEU A 726 70.59 -70.74 24.15
N ILE A 727 70.37 -70.12 23.00
CA ILE A 727 71.05 -70.49 21.75
C ILE A 727 72.27 -69.60 21.59
N LYS A 728 73.45 -70.21 21.52
CA LYS A 728 74.71 -69.52 21.21
C LYS A 728 74.93 -69.51 19.71
N ILE A 729 75.40 -68.38 19.17
CA ILE A 729 75.75 -68.26 17.75
C ILE A 729 77.20 -67.84 17.67
N ASN A 730 78.01 -68.62 16.95
CA ASN A 730 79.47 -68.52 16.93
C ASN A 730 80.08 -68.55 18.35
N ASP A 731 79.55 -69.45 19.21
CA ASP A 731 79.86 -69.62 20.64
C ASP A 731 79.57 -68.41 21.56
N VAL A 732 79.08 -67.29 21.03
CA VAL A 732 78.69 -66.10 21.81
C VAL A 732 77.24 -66.22 22.31
N GLU A 733 76.99 -65.80 23.55
CA GLU A 733 75.65 -65.80 24.15
C GLU A 733 74.79 -64.60 23.76
N CYS A 734 75.40 -63.42 23.58
CA CYS A 734 74.72 -62.22 23.09
C CYS A 734 75.35 -61.82 21.75
N SER A 735 74.69 -62.17 20.65
CA SER A 735 75.20 -62.01 19.29
C SER A 735 74.72 -60.70 18.69
N SER A 736 75.54 -60.04 17.87
CA SER A 736 75.15 -58.82 17.15
C SER A 736 74.47 -59.16 15.83
N TRP A 737 73.25 -58.63 15.67
CA TRP A 737 72.40 -58.81 14.50
C TRP A 737 72.36 -57.49 13.73
N SER A 738 72.98 -57.47 12.55
CA SER A 738 72.88 -56.32 11.64
C SER A 738 71.51 -56.27 10.97
N VAL A 739 71.26 -55.22 10.18
CA VAL A 739 70.18 -55.21 9.19
C VAL A 739 70.28 -56.46 8.30
N GLY A 740 69.14 -57.06 7.97
CA GLY A 740 69.06 -58.19 7.05
C GLY A 740 68.16 -59.34 7.52
N ASN A 741 68.12 -60.39 6.70
CA ASN A 741 67.38 -61.62 6.96
C ASN A 741 68.36 -62.76 7.22
N PHE A 742 68.22 -63.41 8.37
CA PHE A 742 69.04 -64.52 8.84
C PHE A 742 68.22 -65.82 8.85
N GLN A 743 68.92 -66.96 8.84
CA GLN A 743 68.36 -68.32 8.90
C GLN A 743 69.18 -69.17 9.90
#